data_AF-A0A9N8DAX0-F1
#
_entry.id   AF-A0A9N8DAX0-F1
#
_cell.length_a   1.000
_cell.length_b   1.000
_cell.length_c   1.000
_cell.angle_alpha   90.00
_cell.angle_beta   90.00
_cell.angle_gamma   90.00
#
_symmetry.space_group_name_H-M   'P 1'
#
loop_
_entity.id
_entity.type
_entity.pdbx_description
1 polymer ?
#
loop_
_entity_poly.entity_id
_entity_poly.type
_entity_poly.pdbx_seq_one_letter_code
_entity_poly.pdbx_strand_id
1 'polypeptide(L)'
;MVTFNNLAAETRWALVLLRCIIFFCFLDSSRAQPINTHAKSDYNDYNNQQEHRRASTYSELSTIPPDPVAKNVSKQIKDSLAVKYGKWHFWDGNEQYRPENDDLCDQYEPVCDVPEEDFPDDSWQGDAVFVNHFLNDAELLVNRAMEAIFEEYGHPKPKGAEGLAERMRMFHWDKIDLKTAKGPPKAFQGSMSRGNGGWTTRRSFDGLVRRILHAIMTSGTFTVVVAGNSAAAGHGNHFRQSYPMQFHRIMAPIFARLGVRLITRNISQGALGTLQNTLGSGDIYGRKIDVLIWDAAMTEKFDQHLIDLFFRQALIAGDHVPVLWSAGGTYDLLKVLHEHADADVGEFGLGLDGIELTTSDEQAKTLPWAVQYLKCDPANQEVCNRHNDYCTKCWIDRDDGIKPEKSQNDKIGGQVKWHPGWRQHQLTGRVLAFSVLEALQMAIQQFSDGTMGGPPLEDEYWHVQDYFENIQTKVKNMDPKLGDCYSIKDVGLPERLCNTTMNGRTHYTPRANFDKTGINTIVEPADNGYVPKNAKTKLYGGLDAHNSCYDVPSGQVDVLSIVSGRRRMAEEVLFNYSATAAKRGPPAQTTDMTTNTKIQQPSLRVRQHRELDEIKPGIGWEIVEEPQGYCDGSYAAVCARWTHHECVLSGHHDARGMLLGNGFSGWLVMNVKIKEGLIILKFHSWARKEWVTIAKDWTSENNARRFLKATDSTDPIEGLPNSFQLEYAIDGEVTHINKHELKKKYRLRPQRVVELLVLMDDPDFAGGEEYDVEVAVRLTGCGTDCVLGVSHIFWA
;
A
#
# COMPACT_ATOMS: atom_id res chain seq x y z
N MET A 1 79.11 15.80 37.67
CA MET A 1 80.20 16.45 38.41
C MET A 1 79.76 17.87 38.75
N VAL A 2 79.79 18.22 40.04
CA VAL A 2 79.70 19.58 40.65
C VAL A 2 78.31 20.28 40.54
N THR A 3 77.34 20.06 41.45
CA THR A 3 77.05 20.69 42.78
C THR A 3 76.92 22.22 42.81
N PHE A 4 75.77 22.75 43.28
CA PHE A 4 75.66 23.55 44.52
C PHE A 4 74.19 23.74 44.96
N ASN A 5 74.03 23.84 46.29
CA ASN A 5 72.82 23.73 47.11
C ASN A 5 72.30 25.10 47.64
N ASN A 6 71.04 25.09 48.10
CA ASN A 6 70.43 25.81 49.25
C ASN A 6 69.95 27.26 49.13
N LEU A 7 68.63 27.46 49.38
CA LEU A 7 68.00 28.08 50.58
C LEU A 7 66.46 27.99 50.40
N ALA A 8 65.68 27.25 51.19
CA ALA A 8 65.04 27.60 52.48
C ALA A 8 64.48 29.04 52.57
N ALA A 9 63.32 29.37 53.14
CA ALA A 9 62.10 28.70 53.61
C ALA A 9 61.30 29.85 54.28
N GLU A 10 60.07 30.13 53.89
CA GLU A 10 59.06 30.95 54.61
C GLU A 10 57.79 30.91 53.70
N THR A 11 56.54 30.67 54.11
CA THR A 11 55.91 30.57 55.42
C THR A 11 54.60 29.77 55.25
N ARG A 12 54.26 29.00 56.27
CA ARG A 12 53.05 28.16 56.42
C ARG A 12 51.79 29.02 56.51
N TRP A 13 50.81 28.89 55.59
CA TRP A 13 49.38 29.27 55.81
C TRP A 13 48.40 28.71 54.74
N ALA A 14 48.60 27.47 54.24
CA ALA A 14 47.68 26.92 53.21
C ALA A 14 47.42 25.40 53.29
N LEU A 15 47.43 24.80 54.48
CA LEU A 15 47.23 23.34 54.63
C LEU A 15 46.22 22.93 55.71
N VAL A 16 45.35 23.85 56.13
CA VAL A 16 44.20 23.54 57.02
C VAL A 16 42.84 23.77 56.34
N LEU A 17 42.76 24.47 55.21
CA LEU A 17 41.51 24.63 54.46
C LEU A 17 41.24 23.57 53.36
N LEU A 18 42.22 22.72 53.01
CA LEU A 18 42.07 21.73 51.94
C LEU A 18 41.77 20.30 52.43
N ARG A 19 41.58 20.08 53.74
CA ARG A 19 41.21 18.76 54.32
C ARG A 19 39.80 18.67 54.89
N CYS A 20 39.01 19.75 54.85
CA CYS A 20 37.59 19.71 55.20
C CYS A 20 36.63 19.64 53.99
N ILE A 21 37.14 19.66 52.76
CA ILE A 21 36.30 19.58 51.54
C ILE A 21 36.36 18.19 50.86
N ILE A 22 37.25 17.29 51.29
CA ILE A 22 37.47 15.98 50.62
C ILE A 22 36.88 14.78 51.43
N PHE A 23 36.07 15.03 52.46
CA PHE A 23 35.49 13.92 53.27
C PHE A 23 33.95 13.95 53.43
N PHE A 24 33.23 14.80 52.68
CA PHE A 24 31.76 14.90 52.76
C PHE A 24 31.03 14.90 51.40
N CYS A 25 31.60 14.26 50.37
CA CYS A 25 30.90 13.99 49.10
C CYS A 25 31.00 12.52 48.62
N PHE A 26 31.16 11.57 49.55
CA PHE A 26 30.94 10.15 49.29
C PHE A 26 29.81 9.67 50.18
N LEU A 27 28.57 9.78 49.68
CA LEU A 27 27.39 8.97 50.04
C LEU A 27 26.20 9.46 49.19
N ASP A 28 26.23 9.18 47.88
CA ASP A 28 25.02 8.79 47.15
C ASP A 28 25.43 8.07 45.85
N SER A 29 25.76 6.79 45.97
CA SER A 29 25.96 5.89 44.83
C SER A 29 24.76 4.95 44.72
N SER A 30 23.72 5.38 44.02
CA SER A 30 22.82 4.44 43.36
C SER A 30 22.17 5.07 42.13
N ARG A 31 22.35 4.41 40.98
CA ARG A 31 21.73 4.66 39.66
C ARG A 31 22.19 5.90 38.88
N ALA A 32 23.40 5.84 38.35
CA ALA A 32 23.68 6.41 37.03
C ALA A 32 23.17 5.42 35.97
N GLN A 33 21.98 5.66 35.42
CA GLN A 33 21.56 5.01 34.18
C GLN A 33 22.29 5.67 33.00
N PRO A 34 22.70 4.90 31.97
CA PRO A 34 23.18 5.51 30.75
C PRO A 34 22.03 6.31 30.13
N ILE A 35 22.27 7.59 29.88
CA ILE A 35 21.40 8.44 29.06
C ILE A 35 21.53 7.91 27.63
N ASN A 36 20.73 6.89 27.31
CA ASN A 36 20.48 6.45 25.96
C ASN A 36 19.45 7.42 25.37
N THR A 37 19.89 8.21 24.40
CA THR A 37 19.04 9.18 23.69
C THR A 37 17.83 8.48 23.08
N HIS A 38 16.64 8.82 23.59
CA HIS A 38 15.33 8.41 23.11
C HIS A 38 15.02 9.04 21.73
N ALA A 39 15.65 8.55 20.67
CA ALA A 39 15.38 8.97 19.28
C ALA A 39 14.54 7.94 18.48
N LYS A 40 13.71 7.12 19.14
CA LYS A 40 13.15 5.89 18.52
C LYS A 40 11.62 5.78 18.44
N SER A 41 10.82 6.78 18.83
CA SER A 41 9.35 6.73 18.64
C SER A 41 8.80 7.51 17.44
N ASP A 42 9.57 8.43 16.84
CA ASP A 42 9.00 9.45 15.96
C ASP A 42 8.69 9.01 14.52
N TYR A 43 9.24 7.89 14.05
CA TYR A 43 9.07 7.50 12.64
C TYR A 43 7.63 7.08 12.28
N ASN A 44 6.90 6.47 13.22
CA ASN A 44 5.50 6.09 12.99
C ASN A 44 4.55 7.28 13.11
N ASP A 45 4.84 8.22 14.02
CA ASP A 45 4.11 9.48 14.12
C ASP A 45 4.37 10.38 12.91
N TYR A 46 5.58 10.36 12.34
CA TYR A 46 5.92 11.12 11.15
C TYR A 46 5.02 10.81 9.95
N ASN A 47 4.75 9.53 9.66
CA ASN A 47 3.90 9.15 8.52
C ASN A 47 2.41 9.43 8.77
N ASN A 48 1.90 9.16 9.98
CA ASN A 48 0.51 9.50 10.32
C ASN A 48 0.28 11.01 10.39
N GLN A 49 1.29 11.78 10.83
CA GLN A 49 1.24 13.24 10.82
C GLN A 49 1.41 13.80 9.40
N GLN A 50 2.16 13.15 8.50
CA GLN A 50 2.28 13.57 7.10
C GLN A 50 1.00 13.34 6.29
N GLU A 51 0.15 12.36 6.63
CA GLU A 51 -1.16 12.27 5.97
C GLU A 51 -2.08 13.46 6.29
N HIS A 52 -1.87 14.12 7.43
CA HIS A 52 -2.65 15.28 7.87
C HIS A 52 -1.97 16.62 7.66
N ARG A 53 -0.64 16.66 7.55
CA ARG A 53 0.10 17.86 7.17
C ARG A 53 0.21 17.89 5.65
N ARG A 54 -0.65 18.69 5.01
CA ARG A 54 -0.21 19.34 3.76
C ARG A 54 1.07 20.07 4.14
N ALA A 55 2.16 19.69 3.48
CA ALA A 55 3.44 20.33 3.74
C ALA A 55 3.31 21.73 3.14
N SER A 56 3.25 22.75 4.00
CA SER A 56 2.97 24.13 3.57
C SER A 56 4.10 24.73 2.74
N THR A 57 5.22 24.03 2.57
CA THR A 57 6.40 24.51 1.85
C THR A 57 7.07 23.44 0.97
N TYR A 58 7.60 23.86 -0.18
CA TYR A 58 8.29 22.98 -1.14
C TYR A 58 9.51 22.27 -0.53
N SER A 59 10.23 22.89 0.41
CA SER A 59 11.39 22.27 1.08
C SER A 59 10.99 21.08 1.95
N GLU A 60 9.82 21.11 2.57
CA GLU A 60 9.29 19.99 3.35
C GLU A 60 8.95 18.81 2.42
N LEU A 61 8.25 19.07 1.31
CA LEU A 61 7.93 18.05 0.30
C LEU A 61 9.18 17.46 -0.37
N SER A 62 10.16 18.32 -0.68
CA SER A 62 11.43 17.93 -1.30
C SER A 62 12.45 17.35 -0.32
N THR A 63 12.09 17.24 0.96
CA THR A 63 12.88 16.52 1.94
C THR A 63 12.59 15.03 1.83
N ILE A 64 13.59 14.30 1.34
CA ILE A 64 13.54 12.85 1.20
C ILE A 64 13.82 12.25 2.59
N PRO A 65 12.85 11.55 3.21
CA PRO A 65 13.16 10.83 4.44
C PRO A 65 14.23 9.77 4.13
N PRO A 66 15.17 9.51 5.06
CA PRO A 66 16.12 8.42 4.88
C PRO A 66 15.39 7.12 4.57
N ASP A 67 15.85 6.41 3.54
CA ASP A 67 15.34 5.08 3.23
C ASP A 67 15.57 4.19 4.48
N PRO A 68 14.51 3.54 5.00
CA PRO A 68 14.53 2.79 6.26
C PRO A 68 15.42 1.54 6.22
N VAL A 69 15.83 1.09 5.03
CA VAL A 69 16.66 -0.11 4.82
C VAL A 69 17.99 0.18 4.12
N ALA A 70 18.19 1.39 3.59
CA ALA A 70 19.44 1.74 2.93
C ALA A 70 20.54 2.03 3.94
N LYS A 71 21.73 1.48 3.67
CA LYS A 71 22.95 1.84 4.40
C LYS A 71 23.35 3.28 4.09
N ASN A 72 23.77 4.00 5.11
CA ASN A 72 24.35 5.33 4.93
C ASN A 72 25.60 5.27 4.03
N VAL A 73 25.52 5.93 2.88
CA VAL A 73 26.63 6.06 1.94
C VAL A 73 27.62 7.12 2.43
N SER A 74 28.91 6.80 2.34
CA SER A 74 29.96 7.71 2.77
C SER A 74 29.97 8.99 1.93
N LYS A 75 30.45 10.09 2.51
CA LYS A 75 30.54 11.37 1.82
C LYS A 75 31.35 11.27 0.52
N GLN A 76 32.48 10.56 0.54
CA GLN A 76 33.34 10.38 -0.63
C GLN A 76 32.61 9.70 -1.79
N ILE A 77 31.80 8.68 -1.50
CA ILE A 77 31.01 7.99 -2.54
C ILE A 77 29.92 8.94 -3.07
N LYS A 78 29.21 9.65 -2.19
CA LYS A 78 28.21 10.66 -2.62
C LYS A 78 28.83 11.71 -3.54
N ASP A 79 30.01 12.20 -3.19
CA ASP A 79 30.74 13.19 -4.00
C ASP A 79 31.18 12.60 -5.35
N SER A 80 31.65 11.35 -5.41
CA SER A 80 32.02 10.72 -6.69
C SER A 80 30.80 10.45 -7.58
N LEU A 81 29.68 10.03 -6.99
CA LEU A 81 28.42 9.86 -7.71
C LEU A 81 27.92 11.20 -8.27
N ALA A 82 28.01 12.27 -7.48
CA ALA A 82 27.64 13.61 -7.93
C ALA A 82 28.51 14.12 -9.09
N VAL A 83 29.80 13.78 -9.11
CA VAL A 83 30.69 14.11 -10.24
C VAL A 83 30.31 13.31 -11.49
N LYS A 84 29.93 12.04 -11.34
CA LYS A 84 29.64 11.16 -12.47
C LYS A 84 28.24 11.38 -13.07
N TYR A 85 27.22 11.53 -12.23
CA TYR A 85 25.81 11.57 -12.63
C TYR A 85 25.15 12.93 -12.42
N GLY A 86 25.83 13.90 -11.80
CA GLY A 86 25.23 15.16 -11.37
C GLY A 86 24.51 15.07 -10.03
N LYS A 87 23.89 16.17 -9.60
CA LYS A 87 23.12 16.27 -8.34
C LYS A 87 21.94 17.22 -8.51
N TRP A 88 21.02 17.22 -7.56
CA TRP A 88 19.95 18.22 -7.50
C TRP A 88 20.51 19.56 -6.99
N HIS A 89 20.34 20.62 -7.77
CA HIS A 89 20.86 21.97 -7.51
C HIS A 89 19.78 22.97 -7.11
N PHE A 90 18.53 22.72 -7.48
CA PHE A 90 17.40 23.62 -7.32
C PHE A 90 17.11 23.92 -5.86
N TRP A 91 16.76 25.17 -5.63
CA TRP A 91 16.40 25.74 -4.34
C TRP A 91 15.45 26.90 -4.59
N ASP A 92 14.33 26.90 -3.86
CA ASP A 92 13.40 28.03 -3.86
C ASP A 92 13.93 29.13 -2.95
N GLY A 93 14.35 30.24 -3.55
CA GLY A 93 14.86 31.39 -2.80
C GLY A 93 13.79 32.25 -2.15
N ASN A 94 12.53 32.07 -2.55
CA ASN A 94 11.39 32.85 -2.08
C ASN A 94 10.43 32.02 -1.22
N GLU A 95 10.84 30.84 -0.77
CA GLU A 95 9.98 29.89 -0.04
C GLU A 95 9.22 30.54 1.13
N GLN A 96 9.91 31.37 1.91
CA GLN A 96 9.33 32.10 3.06
C GLN A 96 8.28 33.16 2.70
N TYR A 97 8.14 33.48 1.42
CA TYR A 97 7.16 34.41 0.87
C TYR A 97 6.06 33.71 0.08
N ARG A 98 6.14 32.37 -0.09
CA ARG A 98 5.09 31.62 -0.76
C ARG A 98 3.84 31.61 0.12
N PRO A 99 2.64 31.59 -0.49
CA PRO A 99 1.41 31.35 0.26
C PRO A 99 1.52 30.06 1.07
N GLU A 100 1.28 30.16 2.39
CA GLU A 100 1.12 28.99 3.26
C GLU A 100 -0.27 28.35 3.09
N ASN A 101 -1.12 28.90 2.22
CA ASN A 101 -2.53 28.57 2.10
C ASN A 101 -2.71 27.21 1.39
N ASP A 102 -2.57 26.16 2.18
CA ASP A 102 -2.87 24.77 1.84
C ASP A 102 -4.35 24.53 1.43
N ASP A 103 -5.21 25.54 1.56
CA ASP A 103 -6.67 25.46 1.36
C ASP A 103 -7.10 25.62 -0.12
N LEU A 104 -6.20 25.93 -1.07
CA LEU A 104 -6.63 26.05 -2.48
C LEU A 104 -7.26 24.76 -2.97
N CYS A 105 -6.62 23.61 -2.73
CA CYS A 105 -7.19 22.31 -3.11
C CYS A 105 -8.52 21.98 -2.44
N ASP A 106 -8.80 22.51 -1.24
CA ASP A 106 -10.08 22.25 -0.54
C ASP A 106 -11.28 22.81 -1.29
N GLN A 107 -11.08 23.90 -2.02
CA GLN A 107 -12.13 24.56 -2.79
C GLN A 107 -12.49 23.79 -4.06
N TYR A 108 -11.58 22.93 -4.54
CA TYR A 108 -11.74 22.15 -5.76
C TYR A 108 -11.68 20.63 -5.48
N GLU A 109 -12.09 20.20 -4.28
CA GLU A 109 -12.23 18.78 -3.98
C GLU A 109 -13.27 18.09 -4.89
N PRO A 110 -13.08 16.79 -5.21
CA PRO A 110 -12.10 15.88 -4.61
C PRO A 110 -10.75 15.80 -5.36
N VAL A 111 -10.65 16.41 -6.54
CA VAL A 111 -9.52 16.25 -7.48
C VAL A 111 -8.46 17.34 -7.38
N CYS A 112 -8.79 18.55 -6.94
CA CYS A 112 -7.89 19.72 -6.93
C CYS A 112 -7.51 20.24 -8.34
N ASP A 113 -8.50 20.41 -9.22
CA ASP A 113 -8.32 21.15 -10.47
C ASP A 113 -8.51 22.66 -10.22
N VAL A 114 -7.46 23.32 -9.76
CA VAL A 114 -7.41 24.77 -9.51
C VAL A 114 -7.32 25.52 -10.85
N PRO A 115 -8.24 26.45 -11.18
CA PRO A 115 -8.14 27.30 -12.36
C PRO A 115 -6.90 28.17 -12.35
N GLU A 116 -6.33 28.44 -13.53
CA GLU A 116 -5.17 29.31 -13.71
C GLU A 116 -5.31 30.66 -12.99
N GLU A 117 -6.46 31.32 -13.10
CA GLU A 117 -6.71 32.63 -12.50
C GLU A 117 -6.78 32.64 -10.97
N ASP A 118 -6.93 31.48 -10.34
CA ASP A 118 -7.10 31.34 -8.90
C ASP A 118 -5.75 31.09 -8.18
N PHE A 119 -4.67 30.83 -8.92
CA PHE A 119 -3.33 30.79 -8.33
C PHE A 119 -2.88 32.18 -7.87
N PRO A 120 -2.45 32.34 -6.60
CA PRO A 120 -1.91 33.62 -6.13
C PRO A 120 -0.67 34.05 -6.94
N ASP A 121 -0.51 35.36 -7.16
CA ASP A 121 0.65 35.94 -7.88
C ASP A 121 2.01 35.56 -7.26
N ASP A 122 2.04 35.28 -5.96
CA ASP A 122 3.22 34.88 -5.19
C ASP A 122 3.39 33.35 -5.06
N SER A 123 2.46 32.57 -5.62
CA SER A 123 2.59 31.11 -5.73
C SER A 123 3.79 30.71 -6.58
N TRP A 124 4.32 29.51 -6.36
CA TRP A 124 5.44 29.01 -7.17
C TRP A 124 5.00 28.67 -8.59
N GLN A 125 3.72 28.34 -8.79
CA GLN A 125 3.13 28.02 -10.08
C GLN A 125 3.18 29.23 -11.01
N GLY A 126 2.96 30.44 -10.51
CA GLY A 126 3.04 31.72 -11.25
C GLY A 126 4.45 32.34 -11.34
N ASP A 127 5.46 31.75 -10.69
CA ASP A 127 6.82 32.31 -10.66
C ASP A 127 7.68 31.73 -11.78
N ALA A 128 7.87 32.51 -12.85
CA ALA A 128 8.65 32.09 -14.01
C ALA A 128 10.11 31.75 -13.68
N VAL A 129 10.71 32.40 -12.67
CA VAL A 129 12.09 32.11 -12.27
C VAL A 129 12.14 30.77 -11.55
N PHE A 130 11.18 30.52 -10.65
CA PHE A 130 11.03 29.22 -10.00
C PHE A 130 10.86 28.10 -11.03
N VAL A 131 9.83 28.22 -11.89
CA VAL A 131 9.44 27.17 -12.84
C VAL A 131 10.59 26.82 -13.79
N ASN A 132 11.27 27.80 -14.37
CA ASN A 132 12.39 27.54 -15.29
C ASN A 132 13.55 26.80 -14.62
N HIS A 133 13.95 27.22 -13.41
CA HIS A 133 15.03 26.55 -12.70
C HIS A 133 14.63 25.16 -12.19
N PHE A 134 13.38 25.02 -11.75
CA PHE A 134 12.79 23.77 -11.32
C PHE A 134 12.78 22.73 -12.44
N LEU A 135 12.26 23.10 -13.61
CA LEU A 135 12.13 22.20 -14.76
C LEU A 135 13.48 21.79 -15.33
N ASN A 136 14.45 22.69 -15.41
CA ASN A 136 15.82 22.35 -15.82
C ASN A 136 16.43 21.26 -14.93
N ASP A 137 16.29 21.40 -13.61
CA ASP A 137 16.83 20.43 -12.66
C ASP A 137 16.02 19.13 -12.61
N ALA A 138 14.70 19.22 -12.81
CA ALA A 138 13.81 18.07 -12.98
C ALA A 138 14.25 17.20 -14.16
N GLU A 139 14.52 17.82 -15.31
CA GLU A 139 14.97 17.11 -16.52
C GLU A 139 16.30 16.38 -16.27
N LEU A 140 17.27 17.07 -15.65
CA LEU A 140 18.57 16.49 -15.29
C LEU A 140 18.44 15.32 -14.30
N LEU A 141 17.52 15.41 -13.34
CA LEU A 141 17.21 14.34 -12.38
C LEU A 141 16.62 13.11 -13.07
N VAL A 142 15.66 13.29 -13.98
CA VAL A 142 15.05 12.17 -14.72
C VAL A 142 16.09 11.49 -15.62
N ASN A 143 16.83 12.28 -16.39
CA ASN A 143 17.89 11.78 -17.27
C ASN A 143 18.93 10.95 -16.50
N ARG A 144 19.44 11.46 -15.37
CA ARG A 144 20.43 10.70 -14.58
C ARG A 144 19.85 9.44 -13.96
N ALA A 145 18.55 9.43 -13.58
CA ALA A 145 17.90 8.25 -13.06
C ALA A 145 17.84 7.15 -14.13
N MET A 146 17.42 7.49 -15.34
CA MET A 146 17.37 6.56 -16.47
C MET A 146 18.77 6.02 -16.81
N GLU A 147 19.80 6.89 -16.86
CA GLU A 147 21.19 6.46 -17.11
C GLU A 147 21.73 5.54 -16.00
N ALA A 148 21.41 5.82 -14.74
CA ALA A 148 21.82 4.97 -13.61
C ALA A 148 21.17 3.59 -13.69
N ILE A 149 19.88 3.50 -14.06
CA ILE A 149 19.19 2.23 -14.27
C ILE A 149 19.84 1.46 -15.43
N PHE A 150 20.12 2.10 -16.56
CA PHE A 150 20.83 1.42 -17.65
C PHE A 150 22.17 0.84 -17.22
N GLU A 151 22.98 1.60 -16.49
CA GLU A 151 24.29 1.14 -16.03
C GLU A 151 24.20 0.04 -14.97
N GLU A 152 23.20 0.06 -14.07
CA GLU A 152 22.91 -1.01 -13.10
C GLU A 152 22.77 -2.37 -13.79
N TYR A 153 22.22 -2.39 -15.01
CA TYR A 153 21.99 -3.59 -15.81
C TYR A 153 23.02 -3.81 -16.94
N GLY A 154 24.17 -3.11 -16.90
CA GLY A 154 25.28 -3.34 -17.82
C GLY A 154 25.21 -2.61 -19.15
N HIS A 155 24.37 -1.58 -19.26
CA HIS A 155 24.18 -0.79 -20.47
C HIS A 155 24.71 0.64 -20.31
N PRO A 156 26.03 0.86 -20.11
CA PRO A 156 26.56 2.21 -19.93
C PRO A 156 26.29 3.09 -21.16
N LYS A 157 26.37 4.41 -20.98
CA LYS A 157 26.11 5.39 -22.05
C LYS A 157 26.88 5.04 -23.34
N PRO A 158 26.18 4.76 -24.46
CA PRO A 158 26.82 4.27 -25.67
C PRO A 158 27.58 5.40 -26.38
N LYS A 159 28.58 5.02 -27.18
CA LYS A 159 29.35 5.96 -28.03
C LYS A 159 28.67 6.30 -29.37
N GLY A 160 27.49 5.73 -29.65
CA GLY A 160 26.77 5.90 -30.92
C GLY A 160 25.31 5.44 -30.87
N ALA A 161 24.56 5.70 -31.95
CA ALA A 161 23.11 5.48 -32.01
C ALA A 161 22.68 4.00 -31.95
N GLU A 162 23.47 3.08 -32.51
CA GLU A 162 23.17 1.63 -32.46
C GLU A 162 23.14 1.12 -31.01
N GLY A 163 24.10 1.54 -30.18
CA GLY A 163 24.13 1.19 -28.77
C GLY A 163 22.97 1.80 -27.96
N LEU A 164 22.39 2.92 -28.44
CA LEU A 164 21.21 3.52 -27.82
C LEU A 164 19.96 2.65 -28.09
N ALA A 165 19.75 2.23 -29.33
CA ALA A 165 18.63 1.35 -29.66
C ALA A 165 18.73 0.02 -28.88
N GLU A 166 19.93 -0.56 -28.79
CA GLU A 166 20.19 -1.79 -28.06
C GLU A 166 19.80 -1.71 -26.59
N ARG A 167 20.27 -0.67 -25.86
CA ARG A 167 19.93 -0.52 -24.45
C ARG A 167 18.44 -0.25 -24.23
N MET A 168 17.82 0.52 -25.13
CA MET A 168 16.40 0.87 -25.01
C MET A 168 15.50 -0.36 -25.08
N ARG A 169 15.88 -1.42 -25.81
CA ARG A 169 15.06 -2.65 -25.95
C ARG A 169 14.58 -3.22 -24.62
N MET A 170 15.41 -3.15 -23.58
CA MET A 170 15.10 -3.70 -22.26
C MET A 170 13.94 -3.01 -21.56
N PHE A 171 13.86 -1.67 -21.66
CA PHE A 171 12.85 -0.86 -20.99
C PHE A 171 11.86 -0.22 -21.96
N HIS A 172 11.95 -0.54 -23.26
CA HIS A 172 11.10 0.03 -24.29
C HIS A 172 9.64 -0.33 -24.07
N TRP A 173 8.79 0.69 -24.18
CA TRP A 173 7.33 0.57 -24.18
C TRP A 173 6.78 0.76 -25.58
N ASP A 174 6.24 -0.32 -26.15
CA ASP A 174 5.61 -0.26 -27.46
C ASP A 174 4.36 0.63 -27.38
N LYS A 175 4.29 1.70 -28.19
CA LYS A 175 3.06 2.50 -28.34
C LYS A 175 2.24 1.92 -29.48
N ILE A 176 1.12 1.28 -29.17
CA ILE A 176 0.26 0.63 -30.16
C ILE A 176 -1.07 1.37 -30.35
N ASP A 177 -1.65 1.24 -31.55
CA ASP A 177 -3.01 1.69 -31.83
C ASP A 177 -3.97 0.50 -31.76
N LEU A 178 -4.80 0.47 -30.70
CA LEU A 178 -5.71 -0.64 -30.44
C LEU A 178 -6.83 -0.76 -31.49
N LYS A 179 -7.18 0.34 -32.17
CA LYS A 179 -8.21 0.33 -33.23
C LYS A 179 -7.78 -0.50 -34.44
N THR A 180 -6.48 -0.48 -34.74
CA THR A 180 -5.89 -1.17 -35.90
C THR A 180 -5.16 -2.47 -35.52
N ALA A 181 -4.75 -2.62 -34.26
CA ALA A 181 -4.09 -3.81 -33.77
C ALA A 181 -5.04 -5.03 -33.73
N LYS A 182 -4.56 -6.13 -34.31
CA LYS A 182 -5.28 -7.43 -34.38
C LYS A 182 -5.08 -8.31 -33.13
N GLY A 183 -4.20 -7.91 -32.22
CA GLY A 183 -3.81 -8.66 -31.04
C GLY A 183 -2.63 -7.99 -30.34
N PRO A 184 -2.16 -8.55 -29.21
CA PRO A 184 -1.05 -7.98 -28.48
C PRO A 184 0.22 -7.93 -29.34
N PRO A 185 1.18 -7.04 -29.00
CA PRO A 185 2.50 -7.04 -29.63
C PRO A 185 3.10 -8.45 -29.61
N LYS A 186 3.95 -8.78 -30.59
CA LYS A 186 4.57 -10.13 -30.69
C LYS A 186 5.28 -10.55 -29.40
N ALA A 187 5.88 -9.58 -28.71
CA ALA A 187 6.53 -9.74 -27.42
C ALA A 187 5.55 -9.97 -26.25
N PHE A 188 4.25 -10.15 -26.49
CA PHE A 188 3.21 -10.41 -25.47
C PHE A 188 2.22 -11.50 -25.90
N GLN A 189 2.40 -12.11 -27.08
CA GLN A 189 1.54 -13.19 -27.60
C GLN A 189 1.73 -14.53 -26.88
N GLY A 190 2.67 -14.64 -25.94
CA GLY A 190 2.92 -15.86 -25.16
C GLY A 190 3.23 -15.57 -23.69
N SER A 191 3.10 -16.59 -22.85
CA SER A 191 3.33 -16.46 -21.40
C SER A 191 4.80 -16.19 -21.02
N MET A 192 5.75 -16.53 -21.90
CA MET A 192 7.20 -16.37 -21.65
C MET A 192 7.88 -15.31 -22.53
N SER A 193 7.20 -14.84 -23.57
CA SER A 193 7.70 -13.75 -24.42
C SER A 193 7.11 -12.47 -23.86
N ARG A 194 7.89 -11.76 -23.02
CA ARG A 194 7.63 -10.43 -22.41
C ARG A 194 8.94 -9.72 -22.07
N GLY A 195 9.92 -9.83 -22.97
CA GLY A 195 11.29 -9.44 -22.65
C GLY A 195 11.56 -7.94 -22.61
N ASN A 196 10.71 -7.10 -23.22
CA ASN A 196 10.87 -5.64 -23.20
C ASN A 196 10.22 -5.00 -21.96
N GLY A 197 10.03 -3.68 -22.00
CA GLY A 197 9.46 -2.93 -20.89
C GLY A 197 7.94 -3.01 -20.78
N GLY A 198 7.22 -3.20 -21.88
CA GLY A 198 5.76 -3.12 -21.87
C GLY A 198 5.15 -2.70 -23.20
N TRP A 199 3.84 -2.50 -23.19
CA TRP A 199 3.10 -1.79 -24.22
C TRP A 199 2.02 -0.91 -23.61
N THR A 200 1.67 0.16 -24.32
CA THR A 200 0.53 1.04 -24.02
C THR A 200 0.04 1.68 -25.30
N THR A 201 -1.00 2.51 -25.25
CA THR A 201 -1.39 3.35 -26.39
C THR A 201 -0.85 4.76 -26.22
N ARG A 202 -0.74 5.53 -27.32
CA ARG A 202 -0.33 6.93 -27.22
C ARG A 202 -1.26 7.72 -26.30
N ARG A 203 -2.58 7.55 -26.47
CA ARG A 203 -3.61 8.18 -25.62
C ARG A 203 -3.45 7.82 -24.15
N SER A 204 -3.24 6.54 -23.84
CA SER A 204 -3.06 6.08 -22.45
C SER A 204 -1.79 6.63 -21.82
N PHE A 205 -0.72 6.76 -22.61
CA PHE A 205 0.52 7.37 -22.17
C PHE A 205 0.36 8.87 -21.92
N ASP A 206 -0.34 9.59 -22.79
CA ASP A 206 -0.65 11.01 -22.59
C ASP A 206 -1.54 11.23 -21.34
N GLY A 207 -2.46 10.30 -21.05
CA GLY A 207 -3.21 10.28 -19.79
C GLY A 207 -2.33 10.10 -18.55
N LEU A 208 -1.28 9.27 -18.62
CA LEU A 208 -0.30 9.14 -17.55
C LEU A 208 0.51 10.43 -17.36
N VAL A 209 0.94 11.07 -18.46
CA VAL A 209 1.63 12.37 -18.45
C VAL A 209 0.76 13.43 -17.77
N ARG A 210 -0.53 13.51 -18.11
CA ARG A 210 -1.49 14.44 -17.50
C ARG A 210 -1.61 14.25 -15.99
N ARG A 211 -1.72 13.01 -15.50
CA ARG A 211 -1.78 12.72 -14.04
C ARG A 211 -0.49 13.09 -13.31
N ILE A 212 0.67 12.92 -13.95
CA ILE A 212 1.96 13.35 -13.39
C ILE A 212 2.03 14.88 -13.31
N LEU A 213 1.62 15.59 -14.38
CA LEU A 213 1.52 17.05 -14.38
C LEU A 213 0.57 17.54 -13.29
N HIS A 214 -0.61 16.93 -13.19
CA HIS A 214 -1.59 17.23 -12.15
C HIS A 214 -0.98 17.12 -10.75
N ALA A 215 -0.29 16.02 -10.46
CA ALA A 215 0.36 15.82 -9.16
C ALA A 215 1.46 16.87 -8.89
N ILE A 216 2.23 17.27 -9.90
CA ILE A 216 3.25 18.34 -9.77
C ILE A 216 2.58 19.69 -9.49
N MET A 217 1.59 20.08 -10.31
CA MET A 217 0.90 21.38 -10.21
C MET A 217 0.19 21.57 -8.87
N THR A 218 -0.39 20.49 -8.34
CA THR A 218 -1.12 20.49 -7.05
C THR A 218 -0.22 20.22 -5.85
N SER A 219 1.07 19.91 -6.05
CA SER A 219 1.94 19.35 -4.99
C SER A 219 1.30 18.16 -4.27
N GLY A 220 0.51 17.39 -5.02
CA GLY A 220 -0.37 16.35 -4.51
C GLY A 220 0.30 14.99 -4.35
N THR A 221 -0.54 13.95 -4.35
CA THR A 221 -0.07 12.56 -4.33
C THR A 221 -0.05 11.97 -5.72
N PHE A 222 0.94 11.12 -5.97
CA PHE A 222 0.89 10.15 -7.08
C PHE A 222 0.84 8.74 -6.47
N THR A 223 -0.23 8.00 -6.70
CA THR A 223 -0.51 6.72 -6.03
C THR A 223 -0.49 5.56 -7.01
N VAL A 224 0.39 4.60 -6.74
CA VAL A 224 0.51 3.33 -7.48
C VAL A 224 0.04 2.18 -6.60
N VAL A 225 -0.96 1.43 -7.04
CA VAL A 225 -1.47 0.26 -6.32
C VAL A 225 -1.27 -1.00 -7.14
N VAL A 226 -0.80 -2.07 -6.49
CA VAL A 226 -0.68 -3.39 -7.10
C VAL A 226 -1.60 -4.35 -6.38
N ALA A 227 -2.49 -4.99 -7.13
CA ALA A 227 -3.35 -6.08 -6.67
C ALA A 227 -2.97 -7.35 -7.43
N GLY A 228 -2.68 -8.42 -6.71
CA GLY A 228 -2.15 -9.62 -7.31
C GLY A 228 -2.11 -10.83 -6.39
N ASN A 229 -1.41 -11.87 -6.83
CA ASN A 229 -1.24 -13.12 -6.08
C ASN A 229 0.04 -13.13 -5.21
N SER A 230 0.45 -14.30 -4.71
CA SER A 230 1.65 -14.46 -3.86
C SER A 230 2.95 -13.99 -4.52
N ALA A 231 3.11 -14.15 -5.84
CA ALA A 231 4.29 -13.66 -6.54
C ALA A 231 4.32 -12.14 -6.50
N ALA A 232 3.20 -11.46 -6.81
CA ALA A 232 3.10 -10.00 -6.74
C ALA A 232 3.28 -9.47 -5.30
N ALA A 233 2.77 -10.20 -4.30
CA ALA A 233 2.99 -9.90 -2.88
C ALA A 233 4.48 -9.98 -2.49
N GLY A 234 5.29 -10.71 -3.26
CA GLY A 234 6.72 -10.89 -3.01
C GLY A 234 7.03 -12.04 -2.05
N HIS A 235 6.16 -13.05 -1.98
CA HIS A 235 6.39 -14.23 -1.14
C HIS A 235 7.76 -14.86 -1.38
N GLY A 236 8.41 -15.32 -0.31
CA GLY A 236 9.80 -15.79 -0.33
C GLY A 236 10.84 -14.71 -0.10
N ASN A 237 10.51 -13.44 -0.37
CA ASN A 237 11.35 -12.26 -0.15
C ASN A 237 10.92 -11.47 1.09
N HIS A 238 11.68 -10.46 1.49
CA HIS A 238 11.17 -9.41 2.36
C HIS A 238 10.15 -8.54 1.61
N PHE A 239 9.16 -7.98 2.30
CA PHE A 239 8.17 -7.11 1.66
C PHE A 239 8.77 -5.96 0.83
N ARG A 240 9.78 -5.26 1.35
CA ARG A 240 10.49 -4.18 0.64
C ARG A 240 11.33 -4.65 -0.56
N GLN A 241 11.50 -5.96 -0.75
CA GLN A 241 12.10 -6.55 -1.94
C GLN A 241 11.07 -6.86 -3.04
N SER A 242 9.76 -6.76 -2.79
CA SER A 242 8.74 -6.90 -3.83
C SER A 242 8.88 -5.81 -4.90
N TYR A 243 8.49 -6.12 -6.14
CA TYR A 243 8.69 -5.19 -7.26
C TYR A 243 8.00 -3.82 -7.09
N PRO A 244 6.82 -3.70 -6.44
CA PRO A 244 6.23 -2.38 -6.18
C PRO A 244 7.10 -1.57 -5.21
N MET A 245 7.71 -2.23 -4.24
CA MET A 245 8.58 -1.56 -3.28
C MET A 245 9.93 -1.20 -3.88
N GLN A 246 10.44 -2.00 -4.83
CA GLN A 246 11.63 -1.66 -5.61
C GLN A 246 11.40 -0.49 -6.56
N PHE A 247 10.19 -0.37 -7.13
CA PHE A 247 9.73 0.82 -7.85
C PHE A 247 9.71 2.04 -6.91
N HIS A 248 9.01 1.94 -5.78
CA HIS A 248 8.88 3.02 -4.80
C HIS A 248 10.24 3.57 -4.36
N ARG A 249 11.16 2.66 -4.03
CA ARG A 249 12.52 2.99 -3.56
C ARG A 249 13.25 3.95 -4.49
N ILE A 250 13.06 3.83 -5.81
CA ILE A 250 13.73 4.69 -6.79
C ILE A 250 12.91 5.93 -7.10
N MET A 251 11.60 5.79 -7.21
CA MET A 251 10.73 6.88 -7.67
C MET A 251 10.38 7.88 -6.56
N ALA A 252 10.27 7.46 -5.31
CA ALA A 252 9.94 8.34 -4.19
C ALA A 252 10.90 9.55 -4.06
N PRO A 253 12.24 9.38 -4.06
CA PRO A 253 13.15 10.52 -4.00
C PRO A 253 13.05 11.44 -5.23
N ILE A 254 12.61 10.91 -6.39
CA ILE A 254 12.43 11.71 -7.61
C ILE A 254 11.17 12.56 -7.50
N PHE A 255 10.03 11.94 -7.18
CA PHE A 255 8.76 12.63 -7.00
C PHE A 255 8.83 13.67 -5.87
N ALA A 256 9.48 13.35 -4.74
CA ALA A 256 9.66 14.30 -3.64
C ALA A 256 10.36 15.59 -4.12
N ARG A 257 11.40 15.47 -4.96
CA ARG A 257 12.08 16.64 -5.56
C ARG A 257 11.18 17.46 -6.48
N LEU A 258 10.13 16.86 -6.99
CA LEU A 258 9.15 17.52 -7.83
C LEU A 258 7.93 18.03 -7.04
N GLY A 259 7.99 18.03 -5.71
CA GLY A 259 6.86 18.44 -4.86
C GLY A 259 5.74 17.40 -4.79
N VAL A 260 5.97 16.18 -5.28
CA VAL A 260 4.94 15.13 -5.35
C VAL A 260 5.18 14.07 -4.29
N ARG A 261 4.13 13.70 -3.56
CA ARG A 261 4.18 12.59 -2.62
C ARG A 261 3.84 11.27 -3.32
N LEU A 262 4.85 10.44 -3.57
CA LEU A 262 4.63 9.10 -4.09
C LEU A 262 4.07 8.18 -2.99
N ILE A 263 2.90 7.60 -3.24
CA ILE A 263 2.36 6.46 -2.47
C ILE A 263 2.46 5.23 -3.35
N THR A 264 3.01 4.14 -2.81
CA THR A 264 2.99 2.85 -3.52
C THR A 264 2.47 1.79 -2.58
N ARG A 265 1.37 1.13 -2.94
CA ARG A 265 0.75 0.07 -2.13
C ARG A 265 0.82 -1.28 -2.84
N ASN A 266 1.32 -2.29 -2.14
CA ASN A 266 1.21 -3.67 -2.59
C ASN A 266 0.09 -4.38 -1.81
N ILE A 267 -1.08 -4.53 -2.44
CA ILE A 267 -2.30 -5.13 -1.88
C ILE A 267 -2.53 -6.56 -2.43
N SER A 268 -1.47 -7.16 -2.94
CA SER A 268 -1.47 -8.54 -3.40
C SER A 268 -1.62 -9.52 -2.25
N GLN A 269 -2.29 -10.64 -2.52
CA GLN A 269 -2.66 -11.65 -1.54
C GLN A 269 -2.14 -13.03 -1.93
N GLY A 270 -1.49 -13.71 -0.99
CA GLY A 270 -1.03 -15.08 -1.21
C GLY A 270 -2.20 -16.02 -1.48
N ALA A 271 -2.09 -16.84 -2.54
CA ALA A 271 -3.05 -17.89 -2.91
C ALA A 271 -4.52 -17.42 -3.10
N LEU A 272 -4.74 -16.13 -3.37
CA LEU A 272 -6.03 -15.54 -3.69
C LEU A 272 -5.96 -14.74 -4.98
N GLY A 273 -7.12 -14.49 -5.59
CA GLY A 273 -7.27 -13.54 -6.69
C GLY A 273 -7.30 -12.10 -6.18
N THR A 274 -7.96 -11.24 -6.94
CA THR A 274 -8.27 -9.85 -6.59
C THR A 274 -9.71 -9.68 -6.11
N LEU A 275 -10.61 -10.60 -6.50
CA LEU A 275 -12.05 -10.50 -6.29
C LEU A 275 -12.46 -10.16 -4.84
N GLN A 276 -11.78 -10.73 -3.85
CA GLN A 276 -12.12 -10.47 -2.45
C GLN A 276 -12.04 -9.00 -2.05
N ASN A 277 -11.21 -8.19 -2.73
CA ASN A 277 -11.07 -6.76 -2.45
C ASN A 277 -11.72 -5.89 -3.54
N THR A 278 -11.94 -6.45 -4.73
CA THR A 278 -12.56 -5.77 -5.88
C THR A 278 -13.87 -5.05 -5.54
N LEU A 279 -14.75 -5.73 -4.80
CA LEU A 279 -16.07 -5.18 -4.43
C LEU A 279 -15.99 -4.03 -3.42
N GLY A 280 -14.82 -3.68 -2.90
CA GLY A 280 -14.64 -2.51 -2.05
C GLY A 280 -13.46 -1.67 -2.55
N SER A 281 -13.23 -1.64 -3.86
CA SER A 281 -12.01 -1.11 -4.48
C SER A 281 -11.62 0.27 -3.94
N GLY A 282 -12.55 1.23 -3.91
CA GLY A 282 -12.29 2.59 -3.43
C GLY A 282 -11.88 2.66 -1.96
N ASP A 283 -12.47 1.84 -1.10
CA ASP A 283 -12.13 1.80 0.33
C ASP A 283 -10.84 1.00 0.59
N ILE A 284 -10.71 -0.16 -0.05
CA ILE A 284 -9.66 -1.14 0.25
C ILE A 284 -8.35 -0.81 -0.47
N TYR A 285 -8.41 -0.46 -1.76
CA TYR A 285 -7.24 -0.06 -2.55
C TYR A 285 -6.92 1.43 -2.41
N GLY A 286 -7.92 2.24 -2.07
CA GLY A 286 -7.84 3.69 -1.91
C GLY A 286 -8.60 4.44 -3.00
N ARG A 287 -9.01 5.67 -2.71
CA ARG A 287 -9.84 6.47 -3.62
C ARG A 287 -9.05 7.29 -4.65
N LYS A 288 -7.81 7.65 -4.33
CA LYS A 288 -6.93 8.45 -5.19
C LYS A 288 -5.83 7.56 -5.76
N ILE A 289 -6.15 6.78 -6.81
CA ILE A 289 -5.22 5.87 -7.48
C ILE A 289 -4.93 6.40 -8.88
N ASP A 290 -3.66 6.62 -9.19
CA ASP A 290 -3.21 7.10 -10.51
C ASP A 290 -2.78 5.95 -11.42
N VAL A 291 -2.24 4.88 -10.83
CA VAL A 291 -1.90 3.64 -11.54
C VAL A 291 -2.37 2.44 -10.73
N LEU A 292 -3.16 1.56 -11.35
CA LEU A 292 -3.58 0.29 -10.76
C LEU A 292 -3.03 -0.87 -11.58
N ILE A 293 -2.33 -1.78 -10.92
CA ILE A 293 -1.69 -2.94 -11.54
C ILE A 293 -2.42 -4.21 -11.12
N TRP A 294 -2.89 -5.00 -12.09
CA TRP A 294 -3.41 -6.35 -11.89
C TRP A 294 -2.32 -7.40 -12.15
N ASP A 295 -2.06 -8.26 -11.17
CA ASP A 295 -1.05 -9.34 -11.25
C ASP A 295 -1.54 -10.61 -10.53
N ALA A 296 -2.74 -11.07 -10.90
CA ALA A 296 -3.40 -12.24 -10.31
C ALA A 296 -3.60 -13.40 -11.29
N ALA A 297 -2.87 -13.40 -12.41
CA ALA A 297 -3.00 -14.40 -13.48
C ALA A 297 -2.95 -15.86 -12.99
N MET A 298 -2.07 -16.19 -12.03
CA MET A 298 -1.93 -17.57 -11.53
C MET A 298 -3.13 -18.06 -10.70
N THR A 299 -3.80 -17.16 -9.98
CA THR A 299 -4.88 -17.51 -9.05
C THR A 299 -6.25 -17.36 -9.69
N GLU A 300 -6.42 -16.36 -10.56
CA GLU A 300 -7.66 -16.13 -11.31
C GLU A 300 -7.69 -16.87 -12.64
N LYS A 301 -6.56 -17.45 -13.10
CA LYS A 301 -6.47 -18.24 -14.34
C LYS A 301 -7.03 -17.54 -15.58
N PHE A 302 -6.89 -16.21 -15.64
CA PHE A 302 -7.43 -15.37 -16.71
C PHE A 302 -8.95 -15.44 -16.84
N ASP A 303 -9.65 -15.61 -15.72
CA ASP A 303 -11.10 -15.57 -15.69
C ASP A 303 -11.62 -14.16 -15.99
N GLN A 304 -11.94 -13.92 -17.27
CA GLN A 304 -12.15 -12.57 -17.80
C GLN A 304 -13.29 -11.82 -17.12
N HIS A 305 -14.35 -12.51 -16.67
CA HIS A 305 -15.48 -11.84 -16.01
C HIS A 305 -15.11 -11.25 -14.64
N LEU A 306 -14.21 -11.90 -13.90
CA LEU A 306 -13.73 -11.40 -12.61
C LEU A 306 -12.68 -10.29 -12.78
N ILE A 307 -11.85 -10.40 -13.81
CA ILE A 307 -10.86 -9.36 -14.15
C ILE A 307 -11.55 -8.10 -14.69
N ASP A 308 -12.59 -8.27 -15.51
CA ASP A 308 -13.41 -7.15 -15.99
C ASP A 308 -14.10 -6.45 -14.81
N LEU A 309 -14.71 -7.22 -13.90
CA LEU A 309 -15.26 -6.67 -12.66
C LEU A 309 -14.20 -5.92 -11.83
N PHE A 310 -12.98 -6.44 -11.72
CA PHE A 310 -11.85 -5.76 -11.06
C PHE A 310 -11.55 -4.40 -11.68
N PHE A 311 -11.38 -4.34 -13.00
CA PHE A 311 -11.06 -3.08 -13.67
C PHE A 311 -12.22 -2.09 -13.64
N ARG A 312 -13.48 -2.54 -13.83
CA ARG A 312 -14.63 -1.62 -13.75
C ARG A 312 -14.79 -1.01 -12.38
N GLN A 313 -14.70 -1.83 -11.32
CA GLN A 313 -14.77 -1.33 -9.95
C GLN A 313 -13.64 -0.35 -9.65
N ALA A 314 -12.43 -0.60 -10.15
CA ALA A 314 -11.33 0.36 -10.03
C ALA A 314 -11.60 1.70 -10.72
N LEU A 315 -12.19 1.68 -11.91
CA LEU A 315 -12.49 2.90 -12.66
C LEU A 315 -13.61 3.73 -12.00
N ILE A 316 -14.61 3.10 -11.37
CA ILE A 316 -15.82 3.79 -10.86
C ILE A 316 -15.85 4.05 -9.34
N ALA A 317 -14.97 3.42 -8.56
CA ALA A 317 -15.06 3.47 -7.09
C ALA A 317 -14.21 4.57 -6.43
N GLY A 318 -13.23 5.12 -7.13
CA GLY A 318 -12.33 6.15 -6.63
C GLY A 318 -12.76 7.58 -6.98
N ASP A 319 -12.10 8.53 -6.34
CA ASP A 319 -12.12 9.94 -6.72
C ASP A 319 -11.23 10.17 -7.96
N HIS A 320 -10.18 9.34 -8.14
CA HIS A 320 -9.34 9.33 -9.34
C HIS A 320 -9.68 8.12 -10.21
N VAL A 321 -9.43 8.26 -11.52
CA VAL A 321 -9.48 7.13 -12.47
C VAL A 321 -8.06 6.66 -12.79
N PRO A 322 -7.68 5.43 -12.40
CA PRO A 322 -6.32 4.94 -12.60
C PRO A 322 -6.04 4.60 -14.07
N VAL A 323 -4.76 4.70 -14.45
CA VAL A 323 -4.22 3.96 -15.60
C VAL A 323 -4.18 2.48 -15.23
N LEU A 324 -4.80 1.63 -16.05
CA LEU A 324 -4.89 0.20 -15.81
C LEU A 324 -3.69 -0.52 -16.43
N TRP A 325 -2.85 -1.10 -15.59
CA TRP A 325 -1.77 -1.97 -16.02
C TRP A 325 -2.05 -3.42 -15.65
N SER A 326 -1.55 -4.32 -16.47
CA SER A 326 -1.64 -5.76 -16.20
C SER A 326 -0.28 -6.42 -16.36
N ALA A 327 -0.04 -7.44 -15.53
CA ALA A 327 1.04 -8.41 -15.70
C ALA A 327 0.69 -9.44 -16.80
N GLY A 328 0.05 -8.97 -17.87
CA GLY A 328 -0.32 -9.60 -19.13
C GLY A 328 -1.46 -10.61 -19.14
N GLY A 329 -1.90 -10.97 -20.34
CA GLY A 329 -3.00 -11.92 -20.56
C GLY A 329 -4.40 -11.30 -20.46
N THR A 330 -4.47 -9.97 -20.54
CA THR A 330 -5.72 -9.20 -20.45
C THR A 330 -5.88 -8.25 -21.64
N TYR A 331 -5.12 -8.45 -22.72
CA TYR A 331 -5.09 -7.56 -23.89
C TYR A 331 -6.50 -7.26 -24.44
N ASP A 332 -7.31 -8.29 -24.69
CA ASP A 332 -8.64 -8.10 -25.30
C ASP A 332 -9.58 -7.31 -24.38
N LEU A 333 -9.55 -7.60 -23.08
CA LEU A 333 -10.32 -6.86 -22.08
C LEU A 333 -9.86 -5.40 -21.96
N LEU A 334 -8.55 -5.15 -21.86
CA LEU A 334 -7.98 -3.80 -21.83
C LEU A 334 -8.33 -3.02 -23.09
N LYS A 335 -8.33 -3.69 -24.25
CA LYS A 335 -8.78 -3.10 -25.52
C LYS A 335 -10.24 -2.67 -25.47
N VAL A 336 -11.14 -3.52 -24.98
CA VAL A 336 -12.56 -3.17 -24.83
C VAL A 336 -12.73 -1.93 -23.94
N LEU A 337 -12.09 -1.90 -22.77
CA LEU A 337 -12.15 -0.76 -21.86
C LEU A 337 -11.57 0.51 -22.50
N HIS A 338 -10.47 0.39 -23.24
CA HIS A 338 -9.85 1.52 -23.93
C HIS A 338 -10.73 2.10 -25.04
N GLU A 339 -11.38 1.26 -25.83
CA GLU A 339 -12.17 1.68 -27.00
C GLU A 339 -13.58 2.17 -26.63
N HIS A 340 -14.16 1.64 -25.56
CA HIS A 340 -15.55 1.91 -25.19
C HIS A 340 -15.72 2.76 -23.93
N ALA A 341 -14.75 2.73 -23.02
CA ALA A 341 -14.79 3.50 -21.78
C ALA A 341 -13.76 4.64 -21.74
N ASP A 342 -12.97 4.82 -22.79
CA ASP A 342 -11.80 5.70 -22.79
C ASP A 342 -10.81 5.41 -21.66
N ALA A 343 -10.78 4.20 -21.10
CA ALA A 343 -9.81 3.87 -20.05
C ALA A 343 -8.38 3.93 -20.59
N ASP A 344 -7.44 4.40 -19.76
CA ASP A 344 -6.02 4.33 -20.07
C ASP A 344 -5.49 2.96 -19.70
N VAL A 345 -4.79 2.30 -20.63
CA VAL A 345 -4.40 0.90 -20.48
C VAL A 345 -2.96 0.63 -20.89
N GLY A 346 -2.39 -0.44 -20.34
CA GLY A 346 -1.12 -1.02 -20.78
C GLY A 346 -0.81 -2.35 -20.12
N GLU A 347 0.27 -2.99 -20.56
CA GLU A 347 0.86 -4.12 -19.86
C GLU A 347 2.35 -3.86 -19.70
N PHE A 348 2.91 -4.24 -18.54
CA PHE A 348 4.35 -4.16 -18.31
C PHE A 348 5.02 -5.49 -18.66
N GLY A 349 6.25 -5.40 -19.14
CA GLY A 349 7.10 -6.53 -19.46
C GLY A 349 8.02 -6.93 -18.30
N LEU A 350 8.93 -7.87 -18.58
CA LEU A 350 9.87 -8.42 -17.63
C LEU A 350 11.27 -7.82 -17.75
N GLY A 351 11.57 -7.06 -18.82
CA GLY A 351 12.88 -6.45 -19.03
C GLY A 351 14.03 -7.45 -19.23
N LEU A 352 13.77 -8.64 -19.79
CA LEU A 352 14.78 -9.68 -20.00
C LEU A 352 15.55 -9.55 -21.34
N ASP A 353 15.11 -8.72 -22.29
CA ASP A 353 15.70 -8.66 -23.64
C ASP A 353 17.11 -8.07 -23.69
N GLY A 354 17.50 -7.28 -22.67
CA GLY A 354 18.85 -6.73 -22.52
C GLY A 354 19.79 -7.54 -21.62
N ILE A 355 19.35 -8.69 -21.10
CA ILE A 355 20.12 -9.48 -20.14
C ILE A 355 20.82 -10.64 -20.85
N GLU A 356 22.14 -10.71 -20.66
CA GLU A 356 22.98 -11.81 -21.14
C GLU A 356 22.61 -13.13 -20.45
N LEU A 357 22.67 -14.24 -21.21
CA LEU A 357 22.45 -15.57 -20.65
C LEU A 357 23.60 -15.98 -19.73
N THR A 358 23.25 -16.47 -18.55
CA THR A 358 24.19 -17.07 -17.61
C THR A 358 24.49 -18.49 -18.06
N THR A 359 25.75 -18.77 -18.40
CA THR A 359 26.25 -20.08 -18.86
C THR A 359 27.12 -20.78 -17.80
N SER A 360 27.74 -20.04 -16.88
CA SER A 360 28.50 -20.62 -15.75
C SER A 360 28.56 -19.67 -14.55
N ASP A 361 29.02 -20.18 -13.38
CA ASP A 361 29.23 -19.37 -12.18
C ASP A 361 30.33 -18.32 -12.35
N GLU A 362 31.35 -18.63 -13.15
CA GLU A 362 32.47 -17.73 -13.44
C GLU A 362 32.00 -16.57 -14.31
N GLN A 363 31.22 -16.86 -15.36
CA GLN A 363 30.64 -15.82 -16.22
C GLN A 363 29.59 -14.99 -15.47
N ALA A 364 28.75 -15.60 -14.63
CA ALA A 364 27.81 -14.84 -13.80
C ALA A 364 28.50 -13.76 -12.97
N LYS A 365 29.69 -14.05 -12.42
CA LYS A 365 30.47 -13.09 -11.60
C LYS A 365 31.06 -11.93 -12.41
N THR A 366 31.18 -12.07 -13.73
CA THR A 366 31.62 -10.97 -14.60
C THR A 366 30.48 -10.04 -15.01
N LEU A 367 29.23 -10.50 -14.88
CA LEU A 367 28.06 -9.68 -15.15
C LEU A 367 27.83 -8.64 -14.04
N PRO A 368 27.18 -7.50 -14.35
CA PRO A 368 26.73 -6.54 -13.33
C PRO A 368 25.94 -7.23 -12.21
N TRP A 369 26.13 -6.79 -10.97
CA TRP A 369 25.57 -7.47 -9.80
C TRP A 369 24.04 -7.68 -9.86
N ALA A 370 23.32 -6.72 -10.45
CA ALA A 370 21.87 -6.76 -10.58
C ALA A 370 21.37 -7.86 -11.53
N VAL A 371 22.18 -8.30 -12.50
CA VAL A 371 21.78 -9.31 -13.51
C VAL A 371 22.33 -10.70 -13.26
N GLN A 372 23.24 -10.86 -12.29
CA GLN A 372 23.84 -12.16 -12.02
C GLN A 372 22.75 -13.20 -11.75
N TYR A 373 22.77 -14.29 -12.53
CA TYR A 373 21.84 -15.42 -12.42
C TYR A 373 20.36 -15.12 -12.71
N LEU A 374 20.02 -13.96 -13.29
CA LEU A 374 18.63 -13.61 -13.63
C LEU A 374 18.09 -14.40 -14.82
N LYS A 375 18.92 -14.58 -15.85
CA LYS A 375 18.54 -15.21 -17.11
C LYS A 375 19.54 -16.32 -17.41
N CYS A 376 19.06 -17.54 -17.53
CA CYS A 376 19.90 -18.73 -17.52
C CYS A 376 19.83 -19.43 -18.86
N ASP A 377 20.98 -19.92 -19.32
CA ASP A 377 20.99 -20.88 -20.41
C ASP A 377 20.15 -22.11 -20.01
N PRO A 378 19.18 -22.56 -20.84
CA PRO A 378 18.44 -23.79 -20.59
C PRO A 378 19.31 -25.01 -20.28
N ALA A 379 20.53 -25.08 -20.83
CA ALA A 379 21.49 -26.15 -20.55
C ALA A 379 22.12 -26.06 -19.14
N ASN A 380 22.03 -24.91 -18.46
CA ASN A 380 22.73 -24.60 -17.21
C ASN A 380 21.77 -24.07 -16.12
N GLN A 381 20.50 -24.49 -16.12
CA GLN A 381 19.50 -24.00 -15.14
C GLN A 381 19.91 -24.21 -13.67
N GLU A 382 20.68 -25.26 -13.38
CA GLU A 382 21.18 -25.54 -12.02
C GLU A 382 22.10 -24.45 -11.48
N VAL A 383 22.80 -23.72 -12.36
CA VAL A 383 23.67 -22.60 -11.96
C VAL A 383 22.83 -21.52 -11.28
N CYS A 384 21.72 -21.12 -11.90
CA CYS A 384 20.85 -20.10 -11.34
C CYS A 384 20.07 -20.58 -10.13
N ASN A 385 19.51 -21.79 -10.18
CA ASN A 385 18.73 -22.36 -9.07
C ASN A 385 19.55 -22.48 -7.77
N ARG A 386 20.88 -22.58 -7.85
CA ARG A 386 21.77 -22.63 -6.67
C ARG A 386 22.03 -21.26 -6.05
N HIS A 387 22.04 -20.20 -6.85
CA HIS A 387 22.56 -18.89 -6.46
C HIS A 387 21.48 -17.82 -6.29
N ASN A 388 20.28 -18.09 -6.77
CA ASN A 388 19.33 -17.03 -7.00
C ASN A 388 17.94 -17.47 -6.66
N ASP A 389 17.46 -17.09 -5.49
CA ASP A 389 16.09 -16.58 -5.44
C ASP A 389 15.97 -15.56 -4.31
N TYR A 390 16.49 -15.84 -3.12
CA TYR A 390 16.10 -15.08 -1.93
C TYR A 390 17.30 -14.62 -1.08
N CYS A 391 17.29 -13.35 -0.68
CA CYS A 391 18.17 -12.83 0.39
C CYS A 391 17.28 -12.38 1.53
N THR A 392 17.04 -13.28 2.50
CA THR A 392 16.09 -13.03 3.57
C THR A 392 16.58 -13.50 4.94
N LYS A 393 16.08 -12.84 5.98
CA LYS A 393 16.25 -13.20 7.40
C LYS A 393 14.95 -12.93 8.13
N CYS A 394 14.55 -13.79 9.07
CA CYS A 394 13.38 -13.49 9.89
C CYS A 394 13.67 -12.57 11.08
N TRP A 395 14.94 -12.48 11.48
CA TRP A 395 15.37 -11.66 12.59
C TRP A 395 16.83 -11.25 12.45
N ILE A 396 17.14 -10.08 12.99
CA ILE A 396 18.48 -9.53 13.13
C ILE A 396 18.56 -8.96 14.53
N ASP A 397 19.59 -9.35 15.28
CA ASP A 397 19.77 -8.88 16.64
C ASP A 397 19.87 -7.36 16.69
N ARG A 398 19.30 -6.79 17.75
CA ARG A 398 19.15 -5.35 17.92
C ARG A 398 19.94 -4.87 19.13
N ASP A 399 20.58 -3.71 18.97
CA ASP A 399 21.35 -3.07 20.04
C ASP A 399 20.48 -2.56 21.20
N ASP A 400 19.16 -2.42 20.99
CA ASP A 400 18.22 -2.03 22.04
C ASP A 400 17.74 -3.19 22.93
N GLY A 401 18.25 -4.41 22.71
CA GLY A 401 17.97 -5.57 23.55
C GLY A 401 16.56 -6.15 23.39
N ILE A 402 15.75 -5.63 22.46
CA ILE A 402 14.43 -6.18 22.12
C ILE A 402 14.62 -7.55 21.47
N LYS A 403 13.84 -8.54 21.90
CA LYS A 403 13.88 -9.91 21.37
C LYS A 403 12.48 -10.48 21.21
N PRO A 404 12.17 -11.18 20.11
CA PRO A 404 10.92 -11.91 19.95
C PRO A 404 10.77 -12.99 21.04
N GLU A 405 9.54 -13.22 21.49
CA GLU A 405 9.27 -14.28 22.48
C GLU A 405 9.27 -15.66 21.82
N LYS A 406 8.87 -15.73 20.54
CA LYS A 406 8.93 -16.96 19.74
C LYS A 406 10.24 -17.03 18.94
N SER A 407 10.80 -18.24 18.85
CA SER A 407 11.96 -18.50 17.99
C SER A 407 11.67 -18.08 16.55
N GLN A 408 12.67 -17.47 15.93
CA GLN A 408 12.57 -16.95 14.57
C GLN A 408 13.11 -18.00 13.60
N ASN A 409 12.44 -18.16 12.45
CA ASN A 409 12.89 -19.09 11.42
C ASN A 409 14.20 -18.58 10.78
N ASP A 410 15.01 -19.46 10.19
CA ASP A 410 16.23 -19.00 9.52
C ASP A 410 15.93 -18.18 8.26
N LYS A 411 14.81 -18.48 7.60
CA LYS A 411 14.39 -17.91 6.32
C LYS A 411 12.90 -17.59 6.33
N ILE A 412 12.51 -16.61 5.51
CA ILE A 412 11.10 -16.30 5.23
C ILE A 412 10.47 -17.51 4.51
N GLY A 413 9.22 -17.84 4.85
CA GLY A 413 8.45 -18.88 4.16
C GLY A 413 8.11 -18.51 2.71
N GLY A 414 7.53 -19.46 1.97
CA GLY A 414 7.10 -19.20 0.58
C GLY A 414 8.24 -19.13 -0.44
N GLN A 415 9.42 -19.66 -0.13
CA GLN A 415 10.54 -19.79 -1.07
C GLN A 415 10.31 -21.01 -1.97
N VAL A 416 9.57 -20.82 -3.06
CA VAL A 416 9.18 -21.86 -4.03
C VAL A 416 9.59 -21.45 -5.44
N LYS A 417 9.79 -22.42 -6.33
CA LYS A 417 10.38 -22.19 -7.67
C LYS A 417 9.60 -21.18 -8.55
N TRP A 418 8.30 -21.04 -8.34
CA TRP A 418 7.46 -20.14 -9.14
C TRP A 418 7.32 -18.73 -8.54
N HIS A 419 7.86 -18.48 -7.35
CA HIS A 419 7.92 -17.13 -6.80
C HIS A 419 9.19 -16.43 -7.31
N PRO A 420 9.08 -15.18 -7.79
CA PRO A 420 10.25 -14.45 -8.25
C PRO A 420 11.23 -14.19 -7.12
N GLY A 421 12.52 -14.34 -7.41
CA GLY A 421 13.57 -13.89 -6.51
C GLY A 421 13.69 -12.36 -6.40
N TRP A 422 14.45 -11.88 -5.42
CA TRP A 422 14.58 -10.44 -5.13
C TRP A 422 15.17 -9.64 -6.32
N ARG A 423 16.07 -10.24 -7.12
CA ARG A 423 16.61 -9.60 -8.32
C ARG A 423 15.56 -9.45 -9.42
N GLN A 424 14.71 -10.46 -9.59
CA GLN A 424 13.63 -10.39 -10.57
C GLN A 424 12.63 -9.31 -10.16
N HIS A 425 12.31 -9.23 -8.87
CA HIS A 425 11.52 -8.12 -8.35
C HIS A 425 12.19 -6.75 -8.54
N GLN A 426 13.49 -6.64 -8.31
CA GLN A 426 14.25 -5.42 -8.58
C GLN A 426 14.11 -5.03 -10.04
N LEU A 427 14.37 -5.94 -10.98
CA LEU A 427 14.24 -5.70 -12.41
C LEU A 427 12.83 -5.27 -12.81
N THR A 428 11.80 -5.98 -12.37
CA THR A 428 10.40 -5.60 -12.64
C THR A 428 10.08 -4.22 -12.06
N GLY A 429 10.57 -3.90 -10.86
CA GLY A 429 10.42 -2.56 -10.27
C GLY A 429 11.11 -1.47 -11.10
N ARG A 430 12.24 -1.79 -11.74
CA ARG A 430 12.97 -0.88 -12.65
C ARG A 430 12.27 -0.70 -13.98
N VAL A 431 11.65 -1.75 -14.52
CA VAL A 431 10.78 -1.66 -15.69
C VAL A 431 9.66 -0.67 -15.44
N LEU A 432 8.92 -0.82 -14.34
CA LEU A 432 7.86 0.13 -13.97
C LEU A 432 8.40 1.55 -13.76
N ALA A 433 9.55 1.69 -13.10
CA ALA A 433 10.16 2.99 -12.85
C ALA A 433 10.52 3.69 -14.16
N PHE A 434 11.07 2.94 -15.12
CA PHE A 434 11.47 3.48 -16.41
C PHE A 434 10.26 3.98 -17.22
N SER A 435 9.14 3.27 -17.18
CA SER A 435 7.88 3.71 -17.82
C SER A 435 7.37 5.04 -17.26
N VAL A 436 7.43 5.20 -15.94
CA VAL A 436 7.02 6.44 -15.27
C VAL A 436 8.05 7.54 -15.51
N LEU A 437 9.35 7.24 -15.58
CA LEU A 437 10.40 8.21 -15.93
C LEU A 437 10.25 8.74 -17.36
N GLU A 438 9.87 7.88 -18.32
CA GLU A 438 9.55 8.30 -19.70
C GLU A 438 8.36 9.28 -19.71
N ALA A 439 7.30 8.97 -18.97
CA ALA A 439 6.12 9.84 -18.87
C ALA A 439 6.46 11.14 -18.13
N LEU A 440 7.28 11.08 -17.09
CA LEU A 440 7.73 12.22 -16.33
C LEU A 440 8.63 13.16 -17.16
N GLN A 441 9.52 12.60 -18.00
CA GLN A 441 10.29 13.39 -18.96
C GLN A 441 9.37 14.15 -19.91
N MET A 442 8.35 13.49 -20.47
CA MET A 442 7.37 14.15 -21.31
C MET A 442 6.52 15.19 -20.57
N ALA A 443 6.16 14.94 -19.31
CA ALA A 443 5.47 15.91 -18.46
C ALA A 443 6.33 17.17 -18.25
N ILE A 444 7.60 17.01 -17.89
CA ILE A 444 8.53 18.15 -17.71
C ILE A 444 8.68 18.95 -19.01
N GLN A 445 8.82 18.26 -20.15
CA GLN A 445 8.90 18.92 -21.46
C GLN A 445 7.62 19.69 -21.77
N GLN A 446 6.45 19.07 -21.58
CA GLN A 446 5.16 19.70 -21.80
C GLN A 446 4.93 20.90 -20.87
N PHE A 447 5.36 20.82 -19.62
CA PHE A 447 5.31 21.94 -18.68
C PHE A 447 6.23 23.08 -19.15
N SER A 448 7.45 22.76 -19.58
CA SER A 448 8.41 23.74 -20.10
C SER A 448 7.87 24.43 -21.36
N ASP A 449 7.29 23.68 -22.29
CA ASP A 449 6.76 24.22 -23.54
C ASP A 449 5.49 25.05 -23.30
N GLY A 450 4.60 24.56 -22.44
CA GLY A 450 3.34 25.23 -22.11
C GLY A 450 3.53 26.54 -21.34
N THR A 451 4.61 26.68 -20.58
CA THR A 451 4.91 27.93 -19.84
C THR A 451 5.76 28.94 -20.60
N MET A 452 6.09 28.69 -21.87
CA MET A 452 6.78 29.68 -22.70
C MET A 452 5.96 30.97 -22.91
N GLY A 453 4.64 30.88 -22.83
CA GLY A 453 3.73 32.04 -22.87
C GLY A 453 3.65 32.83 -21.55
N GLY A 454 4.21 32.27 -20.48
CA GLY A 454 4.06 32.73 -19.10
C GLY A 454 3.51 31.60 -18.22
N PRO A 455 3.94 31.49 -16.96
CA PRO A 455 3.27 30.65 -15.96
C PRO A 455 1.97 31.30 -15.43
N PRO A 456 1.04 30.51 -14.84
CA PRO A 456 1.13 29.06 -14.62
C PRO A 456 0.90 28.25 -15.91
N LEU A 457 0.95 26.92 -15.82
CA LEU A 457 0.63 26.03 -16.95
C LEU A 457 -0.89 26.04 -17.19
N GLU A 458 -1.32 26.24 -18.43
CA GLU A 458 -2.75 26.26 -18.82
C GLU A 458 -3.48 24.97 -18.38
N ASP A 459 -4.72 25.13 -17.93
CA ASP A 459 -5.58 24.09 -17.36
C ASP A 459 -5.69 22.82 -18.23
N GLU A 460 -5.74 22.99 -19.56
CA GLU A 460 -5.94 21.89 -20.51
C GLU A 460 -4.85 20.81 -20.46
N TYR A 461 -3.66 21.15 -19.97
CA TYR A 461 -2.53 20.23 -19.89
C TYR A 461 -2.58 19.29 -18.68
N TRP A 462 -3.24 19.69 -17.59
CA TRP A 462 -3.10 19.02 -16.29
C TRP A 462 -4.41 18.84 -15.51
N HIS A 463 -5.50 19.54 -15.82
CA HIS A 463 -6.81 19.25 -15.21
C HIS A 463 -7.30 17.84 -15.58
N VAL A 464 -7.85 17.11 -14.60
CA VAL A 464 -8.25 15.71 -14.74
C VAL A 464 -9.70 15.40 -14.36
N GLN A 465 -10.46 16.33 -13.78
CA GLN A 465 -11.84 16.14 -13.33
C GLN A 465 -12.75 15.69 -14.48
N ASP A 466 -12.91 16.53 -15.52
CA ASP A 466 -13.75 16.21 -16.69
C ASP A 466 -13.28 14.91 -17.38
N TYR A 467 -11.96 14.72 -17.38
CA TYR A 467 -11.34 13.53 -17.96
C TYR A 467 -11.73 12.25 -17.19
N PHE A 468 -11.72 12.30 -15.86
CA PHE A 468 -12.13 11.21 -14.98
C PHE A 468 -13.64 10.96 -15.05
N GLU A 469 -14.46 12.01 -14.99
CA GLU A 469 -15.92 11.91 -15.07
C GLU A 469 -16.38 11.27 -16.39
N ASN A 470 -15.73 11.62 -17.51
CA ASN A 470 -16.00 11.00 -18.80
C ASN A 470 -15.76 9.48 -18.77
N ILE A 471 -14.63 9.03 -18.23
CA ILE A 471 -14.32 7.60 -18.15
C ILE A 471 -15.32 6.88 -17.24
N GLN A 472 -15.56 7.41 -16.03
CA GLN A 472 -16.50 6.83 -15.07
C GLN A 472 -17.90 6.70 -15.66
N THR A 473 -18.39 7.76 -16.29
CA THR A 473 -19.71 7.79 -16.93
C THR A 473 -19.80 6.75 -18.05
N LYS A 474 -18.75 6.61 -18.87
CA LYS A 474 -18.74 5.60 -19.94
C LYS A 474 -18.67 4.17 -19.40
N VAL A 475 -17.93 3.91 -18.33
CA VAL A 475 -17.91 2.58 -17.69
C VAL A 475 -19.29 2.22 -17.15
N LYS A 476 -19.94 3.14 -16.42
CA LYS A 476 -21.27 2.92 -15.83
C LYS A 476 -22.35 2.66 -16.89
N ASN A 477 -22.21 3.29 -18.07
CA ASN A 477 -23.15 3.20 -19.18
C ASN A 477 -22.70 2.24 -20.31
N MET A 478 -21.65 1.47 -20.11
CA MET A 478 -21.13 0.56 -21.13
C MET A 478 -22.16 -0.53 -21.48
N ASP A 479 -22.30 -0.90 -22.76
CA ASP A 479 -23.20 -2.00 -23.17
C ASP A 479 -22.83 -3.29 -22.42
N PRO A 480 -23.78 -3.96 -21.75
CA PRO A 480 -23.54 -5.22 -21.05
C PRO A 480 -22.93 -6.36 -21.88
N LYS A 481 -23.01 -6.26 -23.22
CA LYS A 481 -22.39 -7.22 -24.15
C LYS A 481 -20.91 -6.97 -24.42
N LEU A 482 -20.38 -5.81 -24.01
CA LEU A 482 -18.98 -5.46 -24.16
C LEU A 482 -18.21 -5.90 -22.93
N GLY A 483 -17.16 -6.70 -23.13
CA GLY A 483 -16.42 -7.34 -22.05
C GLY A 483 -17.16 -8.56 -21.50
N ASP A 484 -16.70 -9.05 -20.35
CA ASP A 484 -17.16 -10.29 -19.74
C ASP A 484 -17.78 -10.09 -18.35
N CYS A 485 -17.77 -8.86 -17.80
CA CYS A 485 -18.19 -8.62 -16.42
C CYS A 485 -19.61 -9.15 -16.12
N TYR A 486 -20.58 -8.98 -17.02
CA TYR A 486 -21.97 -9.37 -16.78
C TYR A 486 -22.17 -10.90 -16.68
N SER A 487 -21.16 -11.71 -17.04
CA SER A 487 -21.16 -13.15 -16.79
C SER A 487 -20.96 -13.53 -15.32
N ILE A 488 -20.72 -12.56 -14.41
CA ILE A 488 -20.63 -12.80 -12.95
C ILE A 488 -21.91 -13.42 -12.35
N LYS A 489 -23.06 -13.34 -13.02
CA LYS A 489 -24.27 -14.05 -12.61
C LYS A 489 -24.11 -15.56 -12.59
N ASP A 490 -23.23 -16.10 -13.45
CA ASP A 490 -22.99 -17.54 -13.55
C ASP A 490 -22.28 -18.07 -12.30
N VAL A 491 -21.61 -17.18 -11.57
CA VAL A 491 -21.00 -17.42 -10.24
C VAL A 491 -21.84 -16.83 -9.10
N GLY A 492 -23.13 -16.58 -9.34
CA GLY A 492 -24.09 -16.18 -8.31
C GLY A 492 -23.96 -14.75 -7.80
N LEU A 493 -23.32 -13.85 -8.55
CA LEU A 493 -23.20 -12.44 -8.21
C LEU A 493 -24.15 -11.55 -9.04
N PRO A 494 -24.71 -10.46 -8.49
CA PRO A 494 -25.59 -9.56 -9.23
C PRO A 494 -24.90 -8.86 -10.39
N GLU A 495 -25.51 -8.85 -11.57
CA GLU A 495 -24.96 -8.22 -12.78
C GLU A 495 -24.67 -6.73 -12.60
N ARG A 496 -25.49 -6.02 -11.80
CA ARG A 496 -25.30 -4.58 -11.55
C ARG A 496 -24.02 -4.23 -10.80
N LEU A 497 -23.30 -5.21 -10.24
CA LEU A 497 -21.94 -4.98 -9.74
C LEU A 497 -20.99 -4.46 -10.83
N CYS A 498 -21.30 -4.66 -12.12
CA CYS A 498 -20.47 -4.16 -13.21
C CYS A 498 -20.54 -2.63 -13.42
N ASN A 499 -21.57 -1.97 -12.89
CA ASN A 499 -21.79 -0.53 -13.04
C ASN A 499 -22.21 0.20 -11.75
N THR A 500 -22.32 -0.53 -10.63
CA THR A 500 -22.63 0.02 -9.31
C THR A 500 -21.34 0.23 -8.52
N THR A 501 -21.09 1.45 -8.05
CA THR A 501 -19.94 1.74 -7.19
C THR A 501 -20.18 1.12 -5.81
N MET A 502 -19.24 0.31 -5.35
CA MET A 502 -19.36 -0.39 -4.06
C MET A 502 -18.42 0.20 -3.00
N ASN A 503 -18.90 0.24 -1.75
CA ASN A 503 -18.11 0.46 -0.55
C ASN A 503 -17.74 -0.89 0.10
N GLY A 504 -16.72 -0.89 0.95
CA GLY A 504 -16.28 -2.11 1.64
C GLY A 504 -15.55 -1.88 2.96
N ARG A 505 -15.72 -2.84 3.87
CA ARG A 505 -14.86 -3.00 5.06
C ARG A 505 -14.28 -4.40 5.09
N THR A 506 -13.04 -4.53 5.56
CA THR A 506 -12.33 -5.80 5.63
C THR A 506 -11.32 -5.84 6.77
N HIS A 507 -11.14 -7.03 7.34
CA HIS A 507 -9.99 -7.32 8.22
C HIS A 507 -8.82 -7.96 7.48
N TYR A 508 -8.95 -8.21 6.18
CA TYR A 508 -7.77 -8.52 5.39
C TYR A 508 -6.82 -7.34 5.40
N THR A 509 -5.54 -7.64 5.38
CA THR A 509 -4.49 -6.66 5.16
C THR A 509 -3.71 -7.05 3.92
N PRO A 510 -3.08 -6.10 3.22
CA PRO A 510 -3.16 -4.68 3.51
C PRO A 510 -4.43 -4.04 2.98
N ARG A 511 -4.72 -2.82 3.47
CA ARG A 511 -5.84 -1.98 3.03
C ARG A 511 -5.48 -0.50 3.21
N ALA A 512 -5.80 0.34 2.24
CA ALA A 512 -5.24 1.68 2.09
C ALA A 512 -5.45 2.60 3.29
N ASN A 513 -6.57 2.46 4.00
CA ASN A 513 -6.83 3.18 5.24
C ASN A 513 -7.08 2.19 6.38
N PHE A 514 -5.99 1.60 6.88
CA PHE A 514 -6.01 0.49 7.84
C PHE A 514 -6.97 0.73 9.03
N ASP A 515 -6.97 1.94 9.59
CA ASP A 515 -7.74 2.31 10.77
C ASP A 515 -9.23 2.54 10.49
N LYS A 516 -9.60 2.98 9.27
CA LYS A 516 -11.00 3.28 8.92
C LYS A 516 -11.72 2.13 8.21
N THR A 517 -10.97 1.23 7.59
CA THR A 517 -11.52 0.20 6.70
C THR A 517 -11.68 -1.18 7.33
N GLY A 518 -11.35 -1.34 8.62
CA GLY A 518 -11.67 -2.53 9.41
C GLY A 518 -13.18 -2.71 9.60
N ILE A 519 -13.69 -3.95 9.67
CA ILE A 519 -15.14 -4.18 9.89
C ILE A 519 -15.57 -3.66 11.26
N ASN A 520 -14.70 -3.76 12.26
CA ASN A 520 -14.95 -3.25 13.61
C ASN A 520 -15.26 -1.74 13.68
N THR A 521 -15.00 -0.94 12.63
CA THR A 521 -15.34 0.49 12.60
C THR A 521 -16.83 0.76 12.38
N ILE A 522 -17.57 -0.26 11.90
CA ILE A 522 -19.02 -0.20 11.68
C ILE A 522 -19.80 -1.17 12.58
N VAL A 523 -19.12 -1.90 13.47
CA VAL A 523 -19.76 -2.81 14.43
C VAL A 523 -20.38 -2.01 15.55
N GLU A 524 -21.64 -2.31 15.86
CA GLU A 524 -22.32 -1.71 17.01
C GLU A 524 -21.78 -2.28 18.32
N PRO A 525 -21.49 -1.44 19.33
CA PRO A 525 -21.10 -1.92 20.65
C PRO A 525 -22.23 -2.71 21.32
N ALA A 526 -21.90 -3.84 21.95
CA ALA A 526 -22.86 -4.55 22.81
C ALA A 526 -23.26 -3.70 24.03
N ASP A 527 -24.31 -4.12 24.77
CA ASP A 527 -24.83 -3.41 25.95
C ASP A 527 -23.77 -3.06 27.01
N ASN A 528 -22.67 -3.83 27.07
CA ASN A 528 -21.53 -3.61 27.97
C ASN A 528 -20.40 -2.75 27.36
N GLY A 529 -20.61 -2.18 26.17
CA GLY A 529 -19.64 -1.42 25.39
C GLY A 529 -18.60 -2.26 24.64
N TYR A 530 -18.77 -3.58 24.57
CA TYR A 530 -17.83 -4.46 23.89
C TYR A 530 -17.88 -4.27 22.37
N VAL A 531 -16.70 -4.08 21.78
CA VAL A 531 -16.44 -4.16 20.34
C VAL A 531 -15.19 -5.03 20.17
N PRO A 532 -15.19 -6.02 19.26
CA PRO A 532 -14.01 -6.86 19.02
C PRO A 532 -12.78 -6.01 18.66
N LYS A 533 -11.64 -6.32 19.29
CA LYS A 533 -10.35 -5.65 19.06
C LYS A 533 -9.25 -6.68 18.82
N ASN A 534 -8.24 -6.29 18.05
CA ASN A 534 -7.08 -7.14 17.81
C ASN A 534 -6.23 -7.24 19.09
N ALA A 535 -6.21 -8.42 19.71
CA ALA A 535 -5.57 -8.65 21.01
C ALA A 535 -4.05 -8.92 20.93
N LYS A 536 -3.47 -9.01 19.73
CA LYS A 536 -2.03 -9.27 19.56
C LYS A 536 -1.21 -8.08 20.10
N THR A 537 -0.07 -8.34 20.73
CA THR A 537 0.82 -7.30 21.24
C THR A 537 1.96 -7.02 20.28
N LYS A 538 2.18 -5.75 19.92
CA LYS A 538 3.29 -5.31 19.06
C LYS A 538 4.63 -5.51 19.78
N LEU A 539 5.62 -6.09 19.09
CA LEU A 539 6.96 -6.35 19.63
C LEU A 539 7.79 -5.06 19.77
N TYR A 540 7.77 -4.19 18.75
CA TYR A 540 8.43 -2.87 18.78
C TYR A 540 7.85 -1.92 17.73
N GLY A 541 7.93 -0.61 18.00
CA GLY A 541 7.72 0.45 17.01
C GLY A 541 9.02 0.89 16.31
N GLY A 542 8.90 1.67 15.24
CA GLY A 542 10.05 2.26 14.53
C GLY A 542 10.66 1.36 13.45
N LEU A 543 11.94 1.54 13.13
CA LEU A 543 12.61 0.85 12.03
C LEU A 543 13.10 -0.57 12.42
N ASP A 544 13.19 -1.43 11.40
CA ASP A 544 13.86 -2.72 11.52
C ASP A 544 15.37 -2.53 11.72
N ALA A 545 16.03 -3.57 12.24
CA ALA A 545 17.49 -3.60 12.19
C ALA A 545 17.96 -3.66 10.73
N HIS A 546 19.09 -3.00 10.44
CA HIS A 546 19.66 -2.95 9.10
C HIS A 546 19.90 -4.36 8.55
N ASN A 547 19.35 -4.64 7.38
CA ASN A 547 19.53 -5.91 6.70
C ASN A 547 20.48 -5.73 5.52
N SER A 548 21.65 -6.37 5.61
CA SER A 548 22.67 -6.33 4.56
C SER A 548 22.20 -6.89 3.21
N CYS A 549 21.08 -7.59 3.15
CA CYS A 549 20.46 -8.00 1.89
C CYS A 549 19.99 -6.83 1.01
N TYR A 550 19.85 -5.62 1.57
CA TYR A 550 19.54 -4.41 0.80
C TYR A 550 20.78 -3.63 0.34
N ASP A 551 21.97 -4.05 0.78
CA ASP A 551 23.22 -3.37 0.48
C ASP A 551 23.66 -3.66 -0.95
N VAL A 552 23.88 -2.59 -1.72
CA VAL A 552 24.55 -2.67 -3.00
C VAL A 552 26.05 -2.88 -2.75
N PRO A 553 26.70 -3.90 -3.35
CA PRO A 553 28.12 -4.14 -3.14
C PRO A 553 28.98 -2.95 -3.59
N SER A 554 30.11 -2.77 -2.92
CA SER A 554 31.06 -1.70 -3.27
C SER A 554 31.48 -1.78 -4.74
N GLY A 555 31.44 -0.65 -5.44
CA GLY A 555 31.79 -0.55 -6.86
C GLY A 555 30.64 -0.86 -7.82
N GLN A 556 29.49 -1.31 -7.33
CA GLN A 556 28.29 -1.46 -8.14
C GLN A 556 27.47 -0.16 -8.17
N VAL A 557 26.59 -0.03 -9.17
CA VAL A 557 25.72 1.14 -9.32
C VAL A 557 24.61 1.10 -8.26
N ASP A 558 24.54 2.13 -7.43
CA ASP A 558 23.46 2.33 -6.47
C ASP A 558 22.56 3.47 -6.96
N VAL A 559 21.49 3.09 -7.68
CA VAL A 559 20.54 4.04 -8.27
C VAL A 559 19.91 4.94 -7.21
N LEU A 560 19.56 4.40 -6.03
CA LEU A 560 18.96 5.16 -4.94
C LEU A 560 19.89 6.29 -4.49
N SER A 561 21.18 5.96 -4.30
CA SER A 561 22.19 6.94 -3.90
C SER A 561 22.41 8.03 -4.95
N ILE A 562 22.30 7.70 -6.23
CA ILE A 562 22.41 8.65 -7.34
C ILE A 562 21.21 9.61 -7.37
N VAL A 563 19.98 9.08 -7.30
CA VAL A 563 18.77 9.94 -7.38
C VAL A 563 18.60 10.80 -6.13
N SER A 564 19.02 10.29 -4.95
CA SER A 564 18.94 11.02 -3.68
C SER A 564 19.99 12.13 -3.52
N GLY A 565 20.96 12.25 -4.43
CA GLY A 565 22.04 13.23 -4.36
C GLY A 565 21.55 14.69 -4.41
N ARG A 566 21.77 15.45 -3.33
CA ARG A 566 21.45 16.89 -3.20
C ARG A 566 22.70 17.75 -3.00
N ARG A 567 22.64 19.01 -3.42
CA ARG A 567 23.51 20.08 -2.91
C ARG A 567 23.28 20.24 -1.40
N ARG A 568 24.34 20.06 -0.59
CA ARG A 568 24.34 20.49 0.82
C ARG A 568 24.34 22.01 0.88
N MET A 569 23.19 22.61 1.17
CA MET A 569 23.21 23.73 2.13
C MET A 569 23.48 23.13 3.51
N ALA A 570 24.06 23.87 4.46
CA ALA A 570 24.51 23.32 5.74
C ALA A 570 23.37 22.63 6.54
N GLU A 571 23.10 21.35 6.25
CA GLU A 571 22.05 20.52 6.85
C GLU A 571 22.24 20.30 8.36
N GLU A 572 23.41 20.66 8.91
CA GLU A 572 23.66 20.62 10.36
C GLU A 572 22.72 21.54 11.17
N VAL A 573 22.07 22.52 10.53
CA VAL A 573 21.20 23.47 11.23
C VAL A 573 19.75 22.97 11.38
N LEU A 574 19.18 22.30 10.36
CA LEU A 574 17.75 21.94 10.37
C LEU A 574 17.43 20.71 11.23
N PHE A 575 18.31 19.71 11.30
CA PHE A 575 18.05 18.52 12.12
C PHE A 575 18.10 18.82 13.63
N ASN A 576 18.84 19.85 14.05
CA ASN A 576 18.86 20.30 15.44
C ASN A 576 17.58 21.08 15.83
N TYR A 577 16.88 21.70 14.88
CA TYR A 577 15.62 22.42 15.18
C TYR A 577 14.46 21.47 15.49
N SER A 578 14.39 20.32 14.82
CA SER A 578 13.37 19.26 15.06
C SER A 578 13.44 18.69 16.48
N ALA A 579 14.65 18.46 17.02
CA ALA A 579 14.83 17.97 18.39
C ALA A 579 14.37 18.97 19.48
N THR A 580 14.33 20.27 19.17
CA THR A 580 13.74 21.30 20.05
C THR A 580 12.24 21.49 19.85
N ALA A 581 11.70 21.25 18.65
CA ALA A 581 10.26 21.30 18.40
C ALA A 581 9.52 20.15 19.12
N ALA A 582 10.14 18.96 19.23
CA ALA A 582 9.62 17.83 20.00
C ALA A 582 9.50 18.10 21.54
N LYS A 583 10.07 19.20 22.05
CA LYS A 583 9.91 19.62 23.46
C LYS A 583 8.71 20.53 23.71
N ARG A 584 8.05 21.02 22.65
CA ARG A 584 6.73 21.65 22.80
C ARG A 584 5.73 20.52 22.79
N GLY A 585 5.28 20.13 23.98
CA GLY A 585 4.24 19.11 24.14
C GLY A 585 3.03 19.42 23.26
N PRO A 586 2.24 18.38 22.90
CA PRO A 586 1.05 18.57 22.08
C PRO A 586 0.20 19.69 22.70
N PRO A 587 -0.32 20.64 21.91
CA PRO A 587 -1.31 21.57 22.42
C PRO A 587 -2.42 20.73 23.07
N ALA A 588 -2.76 21.08 24.31
CA ALA A 588 -3.80 20.37 25.07
C ALA A 588 -5.02 20.23 24.16
N GLN A 589 -5.34 18.98 23.79
CA GLN A 589 -6.59 18.67 23.11
C GLN A 589 -7.70 19.12 24.04
N THR A 590 -8.29 20.28 23.75
CA THR A 590 -9.52 20.74 24.37
C THR A 590 -10.61 19.77 23.95
N THR A 591 -10.93 18.84 24.84
CA THR A 591 -12.17 18.07 24.80
C THR A 591 -13.33 19.03 25.07
N ASP A 592 -13.77 19.75 24.04
CA ASP A 592 -15.02 20.49 24.09
C ASP A 592 -15.59 20.63 22.69
N MET A 593 -16.59 19.80 22.38
CA MET A 593 -17.85 20.18 21.72
C MET A 593 -18.75 18.95 21.64
N THR A 594 -19.47 18.68 22.73
CA THR A 594 -20.75 17.98 22.68
C THR A 594 -21.78 18.90 22.03
N THR A 595 -21.79 18.97 20.71
CA THR A 595 -22.93 19.53 19.98
C THR A 595 -24.09 18.57 20.11
N ASN A 596 -24.98 18.92 21.03
CA ASN A 596 -26.26 18.26 21.28
C ASN A 596 -27.22 18.60 20.13
N THR A 597 -26.96 18.06 18.94
CA THR A 597 -27.84 18.19 17.78
C THR A 597 -28.94 17.15 17.92
N LYS A 598 -30.10 17.57 18.45
CA LYS A 598 -31.33 16.78 18.40
C LYS A 598 -31.71 16.61 16.93
N ILE A 599 -31.25 15.52 16.32
CA ILE A 599 -31.75 15.02 15.04
C ILE A 599 -33.23 14.65 15.28
N GLN A 600 -34.14 15.44 14.73
CA GLN A 600 -35.53 15.04 14.59
C GLN A 600 -35.56 13.94 13.53
N GLN A 601 -35.63 12.70 13.97
CA GLN A 601 -35.86 11.56 13.08
C GLN A 601 -37.23 11.73 12.39
N PRO A 602 -37.32 11.51 11.08
CA PRO A 602 -38.61 11.37 10.41
C PRO A 602 -39.37 10.19 11.03
N SER A 603 -40.66 10.37 11.29
CA SER A 603 -41.53 9.33 11.85
C SER A 603 -41.59 8.11 10.93
N LEU A 604 -40.76 7.10 11.22
CA LEU A 604 -40.80 5.78 10.61
C LEU A 604 -42.17 5.14 10.87
N ARG A 605 -42.78 4.63 9.80
CA ARG A 605 -44.01 3.84 9.86
C ARG A 605 -43.72 2.55 10.60
N VAL A 606 -44.10 2.49 11.88
CA VAL A 606 -44.06 1.27 12.69
C VAL A 606 -45.03 0.25 12.07
N ARG A 607 -44.49 -0.68 11.28
CA ARG A 607 -45.18 -1.94 10.96
C ARG A 607 -45.14 -2.80 12.23
N GLN A 608 -46.32 -3.16 12.73
CA GLN A 608 -46.47 -4.11 13.83
C GLN A 608 -46.00 -5.50 13.37
N HIS A 609 -44.74 -5.84 13.61
CA HIS A 609 -44.23 -7.20 13.49
C HIS A 609 -44.37 -7.92 14.84
N ARG A 610 -44.59 -9.23 14.77
CA ARG A 610 -44.61 -10.19 15.89
C ARG A 610 -43.41 -9.97 16.82
N GLU A 611 -43.55 -10.32 18.11
CA GLU A 611 -42.43 -10.45 19.07
C GLU A 611 -41.37 -11.42 18.52
N LEU A 612 -40.46 -10.91 17.69
CA LEU A 612 -39.22 -11.55 17.32
C LEU A 612 -38.21 -11.30 18.44
N ASP A 613 -37.28 -12.23 18.63
CA ASP A 613 -36.16 -12.03 19.54
C ASP A 613 -35.45 -10.73 19.15
N GLU A 614 -35.28 -9.83 20.11
CA GLU A 614 -34.64 -8.52 19.92
C GLU A 614 -33.22 -8.71 19.37
N ILE A 615 -32.89 -8.06 18.26
CA ILE A 615 -31.53 -8.08 17.68
C ILE A 615 -30.64 -7.24 18.59
N LYS A 616 -29.73 -7.90 19.32
CA LYS A 616 -28.75 -7.24 20.21
C LYS A 616 -27.33 -7.65 19.85
N PRO A 617 -26.39 -6.70 19.77
CA PRO A 617 -25.00 -7.03 19.51
C PRO A 617 -24.45 -8.01 20.56
N GLY A 618 -23.84 -9.07 20.06
CA GLY A 618 -23.29 -10.16 20.85
C GLY A 618 -21.86 -9.88 21.30
N ILE A 619 -21.48 -10.51 22.42
CA ILE A 619 -20.17 -10.32 23.06
C ILE A 619 -19.16 -11.42 22.72
N GLY A 620 -19.54 -12.41 21.90
CA GLY A 620 -18.69 -13.58 21.62
C GLY A 620 -17.96 -13.53 20.28
N TRP A 621 -17.83 -12.36 19.67
CA TRP A 621 -17.06 -12.15 18.45
C TRP A 621 -15.64 -11.70 18.78
N GLU A 622 -14.62 -12.20 18.08
CA GLU A 622 -13.23 -11.77 18.26
C GLU A 622 -12.50 -11.57 16.92
N ILE A 623 -11.49 -10.69 16.88
CA ILE A 623 -10.67 -10.53 15.68
C ILE A 623 -9.55 -11.56 15.71
N VAL A 624 -9.48 -12.41 14.67
CA VAL A 624 -8.41 -13.40 14.48
C VAL A 624 -7.63 -13.11 13.21
N GLU A 625 -6.41 -13.65 13.13
CA GLU A 625 -5.48 -13.58 11.98
C GLU A 625 -5.04 -12.17 11.54
N GLU A 626 -5.74 -11.09 11.92
CA GLU A 626 -5.31 -9.73 11.61
C GLU A 626 -3.95 -9.44 12.28
N PRO A 627 -2.95 -8.95 11.55
CA PRO A 627 -1.62 -8.68 12.08
C PRO A 627 -1.62 -7.37 12.87
N GLN A 628 -0.62 -7.21 13.74
CA GLN A 628 -0.38 -5.94 14.43
C GLN A 628 0.45 -4.99 13.57
N GLY A 629 0.18 -3.70 13.73
CA GLY A 629 0.93 -2.62 13.10
C GLY A 629 0.12 -1.87 12.05
N TYR A 630 0.80 -1.00 11.31
CA TYR A 630 0.20 -0.24 10.21
C TYR A 630 0.41 -1.04 8.93
N CYS A 631 -0.65 -1.67 8.45
CA CYS A 631 -0.63 -2.65 7.36
C CYS A 631 -1.39 -2.11 6.14
N ASP A 632 -0.97 -0.98 5.59
CA ASP A 632 -1.64 -0.36 4.44
C ASP A 632 -1.05 -0.75 3.07
N GLY A 633 0.03 -1.54 3.07
CA GLY A 633 0.70 -1.96 1.84
C GLY A 633 1.76 -0.98 1.38
N SER A 634 1.95 0.15 2.07
CA SER A 634 2.95 1.14 1.70
C SER A 634 4.38 0.70 2.01
N TYR A 635 5.34 1.37 1.38
CA TYR A 635 6.76 1.13 1.60
C TYR A 635 7.22 1.35 3.05
N ALA A 636 6.58 2.31 3.73
CA ALA A 636 6.87 2.63 5.12
C ALA A 636 6.02 1.83 6.12
N ALA A 637 5.09 1.00 5.65
CA ALA A 637 4.27 0.21 6.55
C ALA A 637 5.09 -0.80 7.36
N VAL A 638 4.54 -1.08 8.54
CA VAL A 638 5.14 -1.88 9.60
C VAL A 638 4.07 -2.84 10.05
N CYS A 639 4.08 -4.04 9.51
CA CYS A 639 3.05 -5.05 9.75
C CYS A 639 3.66 -6.34 10.31
N ALA A 640 2.81 -7.19 10.90
CA ALA A 640 3.15 -8.52 11.42
C ALA A 640 4.27 -8.53 12.49
N ARG A 641 4.50 -7.41 13.18
CA ARG A 641 5.51 -7.29 14.24
C ARG A 641 4.93 -7.56 15.62
N TRP A 642 4.45 -8.78 15.86
CA TRP A 642 3.92 -9.17 17.17
C TRP A 642 4.81 -10.22 17.84
N THR A 643 4.71 -10.31 19.17
CA THR A 643 5.71 -11.00 20.01
C THR A 643 5.87 -12.50 19.72
N HIS A 644 4.84 -13.17 19.18
CA HIS A 644 4.93 -14.58 18.80
C HIS A 644 4.90 -14.85 17.28
N HIS A 645 5.19 -13.86 16.44
CA HIS A 645 5.38 -14.13 15.01
C HIS A 645 6.70 -14.91 14.80
N GLU A 646 6.71 -15.93 13.95
CA GLU A 646 7.93 -16.73 13.67
C GLU A 646 8.91 -16.03 12.71
N CYS A 647 8.49 -14.92 12.11
CA CYS A 647 9.30 -14.21 11.14
C CYS A 647 9.04 -12.70 11.12
N VAL A 648 9.45 -12.00 12.17
CA VAL A 648 9.10 -10.58 12.40
C VAL A 648 9.57 -9.65 11.27
N LEU A 649 10.70 -9.96 10.62
CA LEU A 649 11.22 -9.17 9.50
C LEU A 649 10.62 -9.53 8.13
N SER A 650 9.68 -10.49 8.06
CA SER A 650 8.99 -10.81 6.80
C SER A 650 8.37 -9.56 6.19
N GLY A 651 7.64 -8.81 7.02
CA GLY A 651 6.96 -7.58 6.63
C GLY A 651 5.86 -7.78 5.61
N HIS A 652 5.52 -9.02 5.21
CA HIS A 652 4.39 -9.27 4.30
C HIS A 652 3.08 -8.89 4.98
N HIS A 653 2.19 -8.28 4.20
CA HIS A 653 0.94 -7.74 4.71
C HIS A 653 -0.27 -8.63 4.40
N ASP A 654 -0.12 -9.76 3.72
CA ASP A 654 -1.20 -10.57 3.13
C ASP A 654 -2.00 -11.45 4.13
N ALA A 655 -2.20 -10.92 5.33
CA ALA A 655 -2.93 -11.63 6.37
C ALA A 655 -4.45 -11.57 6.13
N ARG A 656 -5.10 -12.67 6.50
CA ARG A 656 -6.52 -12.92 6.23
C ARG A 656 -7.37 -12.71 7.47
N GLY A 657 -7.31 -11.52 8.04
CA GLY A 657 -8.04 -11.20 9.26
C GLY A 657 -9.55 -11.32 9.10
N MET A 658 -10.24 -11.67 10.19
CA MET A 658 -11.71 -11.82 10.22
C MET A 658 -12.26 -11.64 11.63
N LEU A 659 -13.55 -11.29 11.71
CA LEU A 659 -14.36 -11.40 12.92
C LEU A 659 -14.87 -12.83 13.04
N LEU A 660 -14.46 -13.52 14.08
CA LEU A 660 -14.75 -14.92 14.30
C LEU A 660 -15.78 -15.09 15.42
N GLY A 661 -16.80 -15.90 15.17
CA GLY A 661 -17.83 -16.26 16.13
C GLY A 661 -18.34 -17.69 15.94
N ASN A 662 -19.04 -18.22 16.94
CA ASN A 662 -19.72 -19.50 16.93
C ASN A 662 -21.21 -19.34 17.23
N GLY A 663 -21.95 -20.44 17.39
CA GLY A 663 -23.38 -20.44 17.70
C GLY A 663 -23.76 -19.85 19.06
N PHE A 664 -22.79 -19.45 19.90
CA PHE A 664 -23.00 -18.76 21.16
C PHE A 664 -22.56 -17.29 21.13
N SER A 665 -22.02 -16.80 20.02
CA SER A 665 -21.45 -15.46 19.94
C SER A 665 -22.46 -14.32 19.97
N GLY A 666 -23.74 -14.60 19.72
CA GLY A 666 -24.79 -13.60 19.54
C GLY A 666 -24.74 -12.93 18.16
N TRP A 667 -25.52 -11.87 17.97
CA TRP A 667 -25.54 -11.12 16.71
C TRP A 667 -24.26 -10.30 16.50
N LEU A 668 -23.66 -10.39 15.32
CA LEU A 668 -22.75 -9.36 14.83
C LEU A 668 -23.60 -8.29 14.14
N VAL A 669 -23.80 -7.16 14.80
CA VAL A 669 -24.59 -6.03 14.29
C VAL A 669 -23.65 -4.99 13.72
N MET A 670 -23.91 -4.57 12.49
CA MET A 670 -23.12 -3.59 11.74
C MET A 670 -24.05 -2.52 11.15
N ASN A 671 -23.58 -1.27 11.11
CA ASN A 671 -24.33 -0.16 10.53
C ASN A 671 -23.66 0.31 9.23
N VAL A 672 -24.38 0.28 8.12
CA VAL A 672 -23.88 0.68 6.79
C VAL A 672 -24.82 1.68 6.12
N LYS A 673 -24.28 2.53 5.25
CA LYS A 673 -25.05 3.53 4.50
C LYS A 673 -25.31 3.07 3.08
N ILE A 674 -26.56 2.82 2.74
CA ILE A 674 -26.99 2.16 1.51
C ILE A 674 -27.80 3.12 0.66
N LYS A 675 -27.51 3.18 -0.63
CA LYS A 675 -28.25 3.97 -1.62
C LYS A 675 -28.77 3.11 -2.77
N GLU A 676 -27.96 2.17 -3.23
CA GLU A 676 -28.27 1.32 -4.38
C GLU A 676 -28.93 0.00 -3.94
N GLY A 677 -29.03 -0.27 -2.64
CA GLY A 677 -29.79 -1.42 -2.13
C GLY A 677 -29.09 -2.76 -2.37
N LEU A 678 -27.76 -2.79 -2.25
CA LEU A 678 -26.96 -3.99 -2.41
C LEU A 678 -26.13 -4.26 -1.14
N ILE A 679 -26.17 -5.50 -0.62
CA ILE A 679 -25.34 -5.94 0.50
C ILE A 679 -24.76 -7.32 0.21
N ILE A 680 -23.44 -7.44 0.29
CA ILE A 680 -22.72 -8.70 0.08
C ILE A 680 -21.76 -8.94 1.24
N LEU A 681 -21.82 -10.15 1.81
CA LEU A 681 -20.94 -10.59 2.89
C LEU A 681 -19.90 -11.57 2.35
N LYS A 682 -18.62 -11.39 2.69
CA LYS A 682 -17.60 -12.43 2.52
C LYS A 682 -17.32 -13.13 3.84
N PHE A 683 -17.57 -14.43 3.88
CA PHE A 683 -17.36 -15.25 5.07
C PHE A 683 -16.34 -16.38 4.86
N HIS A 684 -16.05 -17.08 5.94
CA HIS A 684 -15.15 -18.22 6.00
C HIS A 684 -15.80 -19.36 6.77
N SER A 685 -16.02 -20.46 6.08
CA SER A 685 -16.52 -21.73 6.65
C SER A 685 -15.41 -22.66 7.15
N TRP A 686 -14.15 -22.40 6.82
CA TRP A 686 -13.00 -23.28 7.13
C TRP A 686 -12.32 -22.97 8.48
N ALA A 687 -12.78 -21.95 9.20
CA ALA A 687 -12.26 -21.63 10.51
C ALA A 687 -12.61 -22.73 11.53
N ARG A 688 -11.74 -22.92 12.53
CA ARG A 688 -11.87 -24.02 13.49
C ARG A 688 -12.42 -23.54 14.83
N LYS A 689 -13.13 -24.41 15.56
CA LYS A 689 -13.71 -24.06 16.87
C LYS A 689 -12.67 -23.66 17.90
N GLU A 690 -11.44 -24.17 17.81
CA GLU A 690 -10.37 -23.82 18.74
C GLU A 690 -9.88 -22.37 18.58
N TRP A 691 -10.24 -21.72 17.47
CA TRP A 691 -9.87 -20.33 17.21
C TRP A 691 -10.85 -19.33 17.86
N VAL A 692 -12.06 -19.78 18.24
CA VAL A 692 -13.02 -18.98 18.99
C VAL A 692 -12.71 -19.12 20.48
N THR A 693 -11.70 -18.40 20.94
CA THR A 693 -11.23 -18.43 22.32
C THR A 693 -12.20 -17.79 23.31
N ILE A 694 -12.91 -16.73 22.90
CA ILE A 694 -13.78 -15.96 23.81
C ILE A 694 -15.02 -16.74 24.26
N ALA A 695 -15.60 -17.54 23.35
CA ALA A 695 -16.82 -18.30 23.57
C ALA A 695 -16.57 -19.81 23.73
N LYS A 696 -15.32 -20.22 23.97
CA LYS A 696 -14.92 -21.63 24.07
C LYS A 696 -15.66 -22.39 25.17
N ASP A 697 -15.82 -21.76 26.34
CA ASP A 697 -16.41 -22.37 27.53
C ASP A 697 -17.87 -21.94 27.75
N TRP A 698 -18.49 -21.29 26.76
CA TRP A 698 -19.87 -20.81 26.88
C TRP A 698 -20.84 -21.96 26.67
N THR A 699 -21.94 -21.92 27.43
CA THR A 699 -23.02 -22.94 27.34
C THR A 699 -24.29 -22.40 26.69
N SER A 700 -24.30 -21.11 26.36
CA SER A 700 -25.46 -20.38 25.86
C SER A 700 -25.02 -19.13 25.11
N GLU A 701 -25.91 -18.59 24.29
CA GLU A 701 -25.73 -17.29 23.63
C GLU A 701 -25.37 -16.19 24.66
N ASN A 702 -24.34 -15.41 24.36
CA ASN A 702 -23.81 -14.35 25.24
C ASN A 702 -23.52 -14.82 26.68
N ASN A 703 -23.27 -16.13 26.87
CA ASN A 703 -23.09 -16.78 28.17
C ASN A 703 -24.23 -16.54 29.19
N ALA A 704 -25.44 -16.24 28.72
CA ALA A 704 -26.64 -16.04 29.55
C ALA A 704 -27.21 -17.35 30.14
N ARG A 705 -26.54 -17.99 31.11
CA ARG A 705 -27.02 -19.08 32.03
C ARG A 705 -28.08 -20.09 31.52
N ARG A 706 -28.17 -20.42 30.22
CA ARG A 706 -29.18 -21.34 29.65
C ARG A 706 -28.51 -22.49 28.93
N PHE A 707 -28.49 -23.67 29.54
CA PHE A 707 -27.80 -24.84 28.96
C PHE A 707 -28.38 -25.26 27.60
N LEU A 708 -27.55 -25.22 26.55
CA LEU A 708 -27.77 -25.89 25.28
C LEU A 708 -26.77 -27.06 25.13
N LYS A 709 -27.21 -28.22 24.61
CA LYS A 709 -26.34 -29.38 24.35
C LYS A 709 -25.59 -29.20 23.03
N ALA A 710 -24.26 -29.35 23.05
CA ALA A 710 -23.39 -29.38 21.87
C ALA A 710 -23.30 -30.78 21.24
N THR A 711 -22.92 -30.86 19.95
CA THR A 711 -22.76 -32.11 19.18
C THR A 711 -21.55 -32.03 18.26
N ASP A 712 -20.53 -32.86 18.49
CA ASP A 712 -19.27 -32.85 17.73
C ASP A 712 -19.44 -33.19 16.24
N SER A 713 -18.77 -32.43 15.37
CA SER A 713 -18.60 -32.74 13.93
C SER A 713 -17.31 -32.13 13.36
N THR A 714 -16.80 -32.69 12.25
CA THR A 714 -15.42 -32.47 11.75
C THR A 714 -15.29 -32.03 10.27
N ASP A 715 -16.38 -31.78 9.55
CA ASP A 715 -16.35 -31.21 8.18
C ASP A 715 -16.99 -29.80 8.16
N PRO A 716 -16.35 -28.78 7.57
CA PRO A 716 -16.77 -27.37 7.72
C PRO A 716 -18.19 -27.06 7.19
N ILE A 717 -18.69 -27.76 6.17
CA ILE A 717 -20.08 -27.60 5.71
C ILE A 717 -20.83 -28.92 5.74
N GLU A 718 -20.23 -30.04 5.32
CA GLU A 718 -20.92 -31.34 5.38
C GLU A 718 -21.11 -31.78 6.84
N GLY A 719 -20.25 -31.32 7.73
CA GLY A 719 -20.30 -31.60 9.15
C GLY A 719 -21.24 -30.69 9.93
N LEU A 720 -21.77 -29.61 9.36
CA LEU A 720 -22.76 -28.79 10.08
C LEU A 720 -23.96 -29.66 10.50
N PRO A 721 -24.47 -29.54 11.73
CA PRO A 721 -25.63 -30.32 12.16
C PRO A 721 -26.87 -29.91 11.35
N ASN A 722 -27.88 -30.78 11.26
CA ASN A 722 -29.13 -30.45 10.56
C ASN A 722 -29.90 -29.30 11.23
N SER A 723 -29.63 -29.04 12.50
CA SER A 723 -30.15 -27.90 13.25
C SER A 723 -29.44 -26.57 12.95
N PHE A 724 -28.33 -26.58 12.19
CA PHE A 724 -27.60 -25.36 11.82
C PHE A 724 -28.52 -24.38 11.08
N GLN A 725 -28.46 -23.12 11.51
CA GLN A 725 -28.97 -21.99 10.76
C GLN A 725 -27.95 -20.85 10.76
N LEU A 726 -27.75 -20.25 9.59
CA LEU A 726 -27.18 -18.92 9.45
C LEU A 726 -28.35 -17.94 9.39
N GLU A 727 -28.44 -17.05 10.36
CA GLU A 727 -29.46 -16.01 10.40
C GLU A 727 -28.80 -14.67 10.03
N TYR A 728 -29.49 -13.89 9.20
CA TYR A 728 -29.13 -12.50 8.97
C TYR A 728 -30.36 -11.61 9.03
N ALA A 729 -30.18 -10.35 9.38
CA ALA A 729 -31.26 -9.38 9.41
C ALA A 729 -30.84 -8.10 8.69
N ILE A 730 -31.82 -7.46 8.06
CA ILE A 730 -31.71 -6.14 7.44
C ILE A 730 -32.86 -5.32 8.04
N ASP A 731 -32.54 -4.29 8.80
CA ASP A 731 -33.50 -3.44 9.52
C ASP A 731 -34.55 -4.22 10.33
N GLY A 732 -34.08 -5.22 11.09
CA GLY A 732 -34.95 -6.06 11.92
C GLY A 732 -35.65 -7.21 11.18
N GLU A 733 -35.63 -7.25 9.85
CA GLU A 733 -36.23 -8.36 9.08
C GLU A 733 -35.27 -9.56 9.03
N VAL A 734 -35.52 -10.56 9.88
CA VAL A 734 -34.69 -11.76 9.99
C VAL A 734 -34.98 -12.76 8.85
N THR A 735 -33.93 -13.19 8.17
CA THR A 735 -33.92 -14.29 7.21
C THR A 735 -33.07 -15.45 7.72
N HIS A 736 -33.58 -16.67 7.55
CA HIS A 736 -32.91 -17.90 7.96
C HIS A 736 -32.39 -18.65 6.73
N ILE A 737 -31.12 -19.08 6.78
CA ILE A 737 -30.50 -19.95 5.78
C ILE A 737 -30.10 -21.25 6.49
N ASN A 738 -30.75 -22.35 6.12
CA ASN A 738 -30.40 -23.66 6.66
C ASN A 738 -29.14 -24.24 5.96
N LYS A 739 -28.61 -25.35 6.49
CA LYS A 739 -27.43 -26.05 5.95
C LYS A 739 -27.54 -26.34 4.45
N HIS A 740 -28.71 -26.78 3.97
CA HIS A 740 -28.90 -27.16 2.57
C HIS A 740 -28.85 -25.94 1.64
N GLU A 741 -29.50 -24.85 2.04
CA GLU A 741 -29.50 -23.59 1.31
C GLU A 741 -28.10 -22.97 1.28
N LEU A 742 -27.40 -22.95 2.42
CA LEU A 742 -26.02 -22.46 2.50
C LEU A 742 -25.12 -23.27 1.56
N LYS A 743 -25.25 -24.60 1.57
CA LYS A 743 -24.49 -25.49 0.66
C LYS A 743 -24.79 -25.23 -0.81
N LYS A 744 -26.05 -24.92 -1.16
CA LYS A 744 -26.42 -24.53 -2.52
C LYS A 744 -25.75 -23.23 -2.93
N LYS A 745 -25.79 -22.20 -2.06
CA LYS A 745 -25.11 -20.91 -2.31
C LYS A 745 -23.58 -21.09 -2.37
N TYR A 746 -23.01 -21.91 -1.49
CA TYR A 746 -21.58 -22.21 -1.44
C TYR A 746 -21.02 -22.83 -2.73
N ARG A 747 -21.83 -23.61 -3.47
CA ARG A 747 -21.43 -24.22 -4.74
C ARG A 747 -21.22 -23.19 -5.86
N LEU A 748 -21.74 -21.98 -5.71
CA LEU A 748 -21.57 -20.87 -6.64
C LEU A 748 -20.32 -20.03 -6.35
N ARG A 749 -19.41 -20.48 -5.47
CA ARG A 749 -18.23 -19.70 -5.11
C ARG A 749 -17.42 -19.28 -6.36
N PRO A 750 -17.16 -17.98 -6.55
CA PRO A 750 -16.47 -17.49 -7.75
C PRO A 750 -14.99 -17.89 -7.77
N GLN A 751 -14.36 -18.00 -6.60
CA GLN A 751 -12.95 -18.41 -6.50
C GLN A 751 -12.73 -19.33 -5.30
N ARG A 752 -11.57 -19.99 -5.28
CA ARG A 752 -11.15 -20.81 -4.14
C ARG A 752 -11.01 -19.91 -2.90
N VAL A 753 -11.69 -20.26 -1.79
CA VAL A 753 -11.65 -19.52 -0.51
C VAL A 753 -12.35 -18.14 -0.55
N VAL A 754 -13.03 -17.80 -1.65
CA VAL A 754 -13.86 -16.59 -1.74
C VAL A 754 -15.32 -17.00 -1.65
N GLU A 755 -15.86 -16.94 -0.44
CA GLU A 755 -17.23 -17.37 -0.11
C GLU A 755 -18.08 -16.11 0.06
N LEU A 756 -18.83 -15.76 -0.98
CA LEU A 756 -19.69 -14.57 -1.02
C LEU A 756 -21.15 -14.97 -0.79
N LEU A 757 -21.84 -14.16 0.00
CA LEU A 757 -23.25 -14.28 0.27
C LEU A 757 -23.93 -12.94 -0.01
N VAL A 758 -24.73 -12.89 -1.07
CA VAL A 758 -25.63 -11.76 -1.33
C VAL A 758 -26.74 -11.81 -0.27
N LEU A 759 -26.77 -10.79 0.59
CA LEU A 759 -27.78 -10.60 1.63
C LEU A 759 -28.96 -9.79 1.10
N MET A 760 -28.68 -8.77 0.28
CA MET A 760 -29.67 -7.91 -0.34
C MET A 760 -29.26 -7.58 -1.77
N ASP A 761 -30.24 -7.61 -2.67
CA ASP A 761 -30.12 -7.16 -4.05
C ASP A 761 -31.47 -6.59 -4.51
N ASP A 762 -31.78 -5.37 -4.03
CA ASP A 762 -33.04 -4.68 -4.30
C ASP A 762 -32.76 -3.20 -4.65
N PRO A 763 -32.77 -2.80 -5.94
CA PRO A 763 -32.48 -1.41 -6.34
C PRO A 763 -33.50 -0.39 -5.82
N ASP A 764 -34.71 -0.84 -5.46
CA ASP A 764 -35.77 0.05 -4.99
C ASP A 764 -35.75 0.24 -3.47
N PHE A 765 -34.87 -0.47 -2.75
CA PHE A 765 -34.82 -0.51 -1.29
C PHE A 765 -34.72 0.89 -0.66
N ALA A 766 -33.76 1.72 -1.13
CA ALA A 766 -33.53 3.06 -0.59
C ALA A 766 -34.17 4.18 -1.43
N GLY A 767 -34.83 3.84 -2.55
CA GLY A 767 -35.46 4.83 -3.44
C GLY A 767 -34.50 5.86 -4.03
N GLY A 768 -33.20 5.56 -4.08
CA GLY A 768 -32.15 6.44 -4.58
C GLY A 768 -31.58 7.45 -3.57
N GLU A 769 -32.07 7.46 -2.33
CA GLU A 769 -31.52 8.27 -1.23
C GLU A 769 -30.58 7.42 -0.36
N GLU A 770 -29.62 8.05 0.32
CA GLU A 770 -28.74 7.34 1.25
C GLU A 770 -29.49 7.05 2.57
N TYR A 771 -29.44 5.80 3.03
CA TYR A 771 -30.17 5.32 4.20
C TYR A 771 -29.24 4.50 5.12
N ASP A 772 -29.27 4.77 6.43
CA ASP A 772 -28.55 3.99 7.44
C ASP A 772 -29.28 2.65 7.67
N VAL A 773 -28.62 1.54 7.37
CA VAL A 773 -29.16 0.17 7.45
C VAL A 773 -28.44 -0.62 8.54
N GLU A 774 -29.22 -1.25 9.41
CA GLU A 774 -28.73 -2.25 10.36
C GLU A 774 -28.60 -3.60 9.65
N VAL A 775 -27.38 -4.15 9.63
CA VAL A 775 -27.08 -5.48 9.11
C VAL A 775 -26.59 -6.36 10.25
N ALA A 776 -27.35 -7.39 10.58
CA ALA A 776 -27.00 -8.33 11.64
C ALA A 776 -26.77 -9.73 11.09
N VAL A 777 -25.79 -10.47 11.62
CA VAL A 777 -25.58 -11.91 11.29
C VAL A 777 -25.30 -12.74 12.54
N ARG A 778 -25.80 -13.97 12.61
CA ARG A 778 -25.45 -14.95 13.66
C ARG A 778 -25.55 -16.40 13.20
N LEU A 779 -24.96 -17.30 13.98
CA LEU A 779 -25.15 -18.73 13.86
C LEU A 779 -26.07 -19.24 14.97
N THR A 780 -26.99 -20.15 14.66
CA THR A 780 -27.84 -20.81 15.66
C THR A 780 -27.90 -22.33 15.44
N GLY A 781 -28.34 -23.06 16.47
CA GLY A 781 -28.62 -24.50 16.40
C GLY A 781 -27.41 -25.43 16.38
N CYS A 782 -26.20 -24.93 16.67
CA CYS A 782 -24.96 -25.72 16.62
C CYS A 782 -23.94 -25.44 17.75
N GLY A 783 -24.24 -24.51 18.68
CA GLY A 783 -23.38 -24.21 19.82
C GLY A 783 -21.94 -23.85 19.43
N THR A 784 -20.94 -24.44 20.09
CA THR A 784 -19.52 -24.21 19.79
C THR A 784 -19.01 -24.93 18.53
N ASP A 785 -19.80 -25.82 17.94
CA ASP A 785 -19.33 -26.71 16.87
C ASP A 785 -19.35 -26.07 15.48
N CYS A 786 -20.13 -25.00 15.31
CA CYS A 786 -20.14 -24.19 14.10
C CYS A 786 -19.36 -22.90 14.33
N VAL A 787 -18.59 -22.49 13.32
CA VAL A 787 -17.80 -21.25 13.35
C VAL A 787 -18.06 -20.47 12.07
N LEU A 788 -18.22 -19.16 12.20
CA LEU A 788 -18.31 -18.22 11.09
C LEU A 788 -17.21 -17.18 11.24
N GLY A 789 -16.39 -17.04 10.20
CA GLY A 789 -15.48 -15.90 10.06
C GLY A 789 -16.03 -14.88 9.09
N VAL A 790 -16.39 -13.68 9.53
CA VAL A 790 -16.77 -12.56 8.65
C VAL A 790 -15.51 -11.77 8.33
N SER A 791 -15.12 -11.76 7.06
CA SER A 791 -13.88 -11.11 6.62
C SER A 791 -14.11 -9.83 5.88
N HIS A 792 -15.22 -9.71 5.14
CA HIS A 792 -15.60 -8.50 4.41
C HIS A 792 -17.11 -8.29 4.47
N ILE A 793 -17.51 -7.04 4.39
CA ILE A 793 -18.87 -6.62 4.04
C ILE A 793 -18.76 -5.53 2.97
N PHE A 794 -19.57 -5.65 1.93
CA PHE A 794 -19.67 -4.71 0.82
C PHE A 794 -21.10 -4.21 0.72
N TRP A 795 -21.26 -2.95 0.35
CA TRP A 795 -22.57 -2.37 0.16
C TRP A 795 -22.54 -1.24 -0.88
N ALA A 796 -23.69 -0.94 -1.45
CA ALA A 796 -23.89 0.22 -2.33
C ALA A 796 -25.27 0.82 -2.08
#